data_AF-A0A8C0KN86-F1
#
_entry.id   AF-A0A8C0KN86-F1
#
_cell.length_a   1.000
_cell.length_b   1.000
_cell.length_c   1.000
_cell.angle_alpha   90.00
_cell.angle_beta   90.00
_cell.angle_gamma   90.00
#
_symmetry.space_group_name_H-M   'P 1'
#
loop_
_entity.id
_entity.type
_entity.pdbx_description
1 polymer ?
#
loop_
_entity_poly.entity_id
_entity_poly.type
_entity_poly.pdbx_seq_one_letter_code
_entity_poly.pdbx_strand_id
1 'polypeptide(L)'
;MWSVCWLPVLTQLLLLRFLVAQPVSPIRVFVVPHSHMDVGWIYTVQESLRAYAANVYTTVVEQLMLQKQRRFIAVEQEYFRLWWDGIASYRQKRQVRHLLATRRLEFVIGGQVMHDETVAHFDDQILQLTEGHGFLYETFGIRPRFSWQIDSFGASATTPTLFALAGFHAHVISRIDYALKDTMQNSQGLQFVWRGSPTLSAQQEIFTHVLDQYNYCSWCCLLGSHLPLYSSEVSQALVSPALLGLGSGNPFQAWTGFYASRSGLKALARRASALLYAGESMFTRYMWPAPHQHLDPAWALKQLQRLRWAVSEVQHHDAITGTQSPKVRDMHEENLSSGMQGVQELMASIVRDRTPPIDPGAADQEPVGHSAVVYNPLAWTVTTIVTLTVGFSRVSVTDESGQQVAAQIQESKKTQSAYDLHVLTTIPGLSYRYYSIRSTEGTQEETNQLGASLARTSNFGRKKKTPARPRDRHLIHVENDCYTVFLDRDTNLLHSIWERGSNRTVQVTQEFMEYHANADLKYGFVSDNFVFMPIDSAKRPWNSVGMQIVAGKLMTEIRQYFYRWAQAPRNHTYAIYSRLAHVPLAQGAELLCRRIEQEYRVGPLELNREAILRTSTSLHNKQVLHSDNNGYQMQRRVFQKYSSNGIARNYYPMAQSAFIEDGRSRLVLLSKQAHGVSSQENGQVEVMLHRRLWNNFDWALDYDLTLNDTSTVYPVLWLLLGPQSLTTRLRQRCGLALQHAPVVLLRELNESAQIFPGSQRQQEAVTLPPSLHLQILSIPGWNYSSNHTEHLQDLQKRHRGKAKADLRRVLLRLHHLYEEGEDPVLSQPVRVNLQAVLQGLGSVGAVEERSLTGTWDGNTLHRWSWRTQEPPHHRGLGAPGSGPCLGILATP
;
A
#
# COMPACT_ATOMS: atom_id res chain seq x y z
N MET A 1 -92.79 23.73 13.86
CA MET A 1 -92.40 24.52 12.68
C MET A 1 -91.09 25.24 12.99
N TRP A 2 -90.06 24.98 12.17
CA TRP A 2 -88.84 25.80 11.91
C TRP A 2 -87.85 25.96 13.09
N SER A 3 -86.79 25.16 13.16
CA SER A 3 -85.51 25.21 12.41
C SER A 3 -84.46 26.15 13.05
N VAL A 4 -83.33 25.53 13.40
CA VAL A 4 -81.93 25.93 13.10
C VAL A 4 -81.01 25.80 14.33
N CYS A 5 -80.30 24.67 14.33
CA CYS A 5 -79.07 24.37 15.06
C CYS A 5 -77.92 25.28 14.63
N TRP A 6 -77.29 26.05 15.51
CA TRP A 6 -75.86 26.43 15.41
C TRP A 6 -75.28 26.71 16.80
N LEU A 7 -75.06 25.65 17.60
CA LEU A 7 -74.23 25.71 18.80
C LEU A 7 -73.09 24.66 18.92
N PRO A 8 -72.73 23.85 17.90
CA PRO A 8 -71.48 23.06 17.96
C PRO A 8 -70.33 23.58 17.06
N VAL A 9 -70.43 24.77 16.47
CA VAL A 9 -69.41 25.27 15.51
C VAL A 9 -68.38 26.22 16.14
N LEU A 10 -68.73 26.95 17.21
CA LEU A 10 -67.77 27.85 17.86
C LEU A 10 -66.75 27.14 18.76
N THR A 11 -67.07 25.98 19.33
CA THR A 11 -66.14 25.18 20.15
C THR A 11 -65.15 24.39 19.30
N GLN A 12 -65.52 23.97 18.08
CA GLN A 12 -64.57 23.38 17.13
C GLN A 12 -63.62 24.42 16.50
N LEU A 13 -64.05 25.67 16.32
CA LEU A 13 -63.18 26.76 15.82
C LEU A 13 -62.17 27.28 16.85
N LEU A 14 -62.44 27.13 18.15
CA LEU A 14 -61.48 27.46 19.22
C LEU A 14 -60.49 26.32 19.50
N LEU A 15 -60.85 25.06 19.23
CA LEU A 15 -59.92 23.93 19.25
C LEU A 15 -59.00 23.88 18.00
N LEU A 16 -59.41 24.48 16.89
CA LEU A 16 -58.58 24.62 15.68
C LEU A 16 -57.52 25.73 15.76
N ARG A 17 -57.58 26.64 16.76
CA ARG A 17 -56.54 27.66 17.00
C ARG A 17 -55.38 27.20 17.89
N PHE A 18 -55.44 25.97 18.41
CA PHE A 18 -54.30 25.30 19.08
C PHE A 18 -53.70 24.16 18.25
N LEU A 19 -54.05 24.05 16.96
CA LEU A 19 -53.10 23.53 15.97
C LEU A 19 -52.13 24.67 15.66
N VAL A 20 -51.30 25.02 16.64
CA VAL A 20 -50.04 25.71 16.37
C VAL A 20 -49.34 24.82 15.36
N ALA A 21 -49.35 25.24 14.09
CA ALA A 21 -48.46 24.69 13.08
C ALA A 21 -47.10 24.66 13.75
N GLN A 22 -46.57 23.46 13.99
CA GLN A 22 -45.23 23.35 14.54
C GLN A 22 -44.35 24.21 13.63
N PRO A 23 -43.61 25.19 14.18
CA PRO A 23 -42.79 26.05 13.34
C PRO A 23 -41.87 25.13 12.56
N VAL A 24 -42.08 25.06 11.24
CA VAL A 24 -41.16 24.35 10.35
C VAL A 24 -39.82 25.00 10.62
N SER A 25 -38.92 24.25 11.27
CA SER A 25 -37.62 24.79 11.63
C SER A 25 -36.95 25.27 10.34
N PRO A 26 -36.48 26.53 10.28
CA PRO A 26 -35.92 27.06 9.05
C PRO A 26 -34.74 26.18 8.60
N ILE A 27 -34.67 25.89 7.30
CA ILE A 27 -33.54 25.15 6.73
C ILE A 27 -32.29 26.00 6.93
N ARG A 28 -31.30 25.44 7.64
CA ARG A 28 -29.99 26.06 7.81
C ARG A 28 -29.07 25.58 6.70
N VAL A 29 -28.73 26.47 5.78
CA VAL A 29 -27.81 26.19 4.67
C VAL A 29 -26.41 26.65 5.05
N PHE A 30 -25.45 25.73 5.01
CA PHE A 30 -24.03 26.03 5.20
C PHE A 30 -23.32 25.94 3.85
N VAL A 31 -22.85 27.08 3.34
CA VAL A 31 -21.96 27.11 2.18
C VAL A 31 -20.54 26.90 2.70
N VAL A 32 -19.85 25.88 2.17
CA VAL A 32 -18.48 25.51 2.57
C VAL A 32 -17.52 25.75 1.40
N PRO A 33 -16.91 26.95 1.31
CA PRO A 33 -15.93 27.24 0.27
C PRO A 33 -14.67 26.38 0.43
N HIS A 34 -14.26 25.76 -0.67
CA HIS A 34 -13.07 24.93 -0.75
C HIS A 34 -12.44 25.08 -2.15
N SER A 35 -11.19 24.61 -2.28
CA SER A 35 -10.53 24.45 -3.58
C SER A 35 -9.89 23.07 -3.57
N HIS A 36 -10.25 22.23 -4.53
CA HIS A 36 -9.56 20.96 -4.72
C HIS A 36 -8.25 21.20 -5.48
N MET A 37 -7.14 20.65 -4.99
CA MET A 37 -5.81 20.93 -5.53
C MET A 37 -5.00 19.64 -5.58
N ASP A 38 -4.96 19.01 -6.74
CA ASP A 38 -4.27 17.73 -6.93
C ASP A 38 -2.77 17.83 -6.75
N VAL A 39 -2.24 16.96 -5.89
CA VAL A 39 -0.80 16.88 -5.58
C VAL A 39 -0.10 16.05 -6.66
N GLY A 40 -0.16 16.55 -7.89
CA GLY A 40 0.28 15.86 -9.09
C GLY A 40 -0.87 15.12 -9.78
N TRP A 41 -1.28 15.60 -10.96
CA TRP A 41 -2.24 14.91 -11.84
C TRP A 41 -1.89 15.18 -13.31
N ILE A 42 -2.38 16.28 -13.88
CA ILE A 42 -1.97 16.77 -15.20
C ILE A 42 -0.60 17.46 -15.10
N TYR A 43 -0.46 18.31 -14.09
CA TYR A 43 0.75 19.10 -13.81
C TYR A 43 1.48 18.55 -12.59
N THR A 44 2.81 18.69 -12.60
CA THR A 44 3.66 18.38 -11.45
C THR A 44 3.31 19.27 -10.26
N VAL A 45 3.67 18.86 -9.05
CA VAL A 45 3.43 19.66 -7.82
C VAL A 45 4.00 21.07 -7.97
N GLN A 46 5.20 21.20 -8.53
CA GLN A 46 5.83 22.51 -8.69
C GLN A 46 5.16 23.39 -9.75
N GLU A 47 4.68 22.79 -10.85
CA GLU A 47 3.89 23.51 -11.86
C GLU A 47 2.56 23.99 -11.27
N SER A 48 1.81 23.10 -10.62
CA SER A 48 0.53 23.42 -9.96
C SER A 48 0.69 24.50 -8.88
N LEU A 49 1.76 24.44 -8.08
CA LEU A 49 2.07 25.45 -7.08
C LEU A 49 2.22 26.83 -7.71
N ARG A 50 2.98 26.94 -8.80
CA ARG A 50 3.24 28.20 -9.52
C ARG A 50 2.02 28.69 -10.29
N ALA A 51 1.31 27.77 -10.94
CA ALA A 51 0.20 28.08 -11.82
C ALA A 51 -1.04 28.55 -11.04
N TYR A 52 -1.37 27.89 -9.91
CA TYR A 52 -2.60 28.22 -9.20
C TYR A 52 -2.52 28.11 -7.66
N ALA A 53 -1.91 27.08 -7.06
CA ALA A 53 -2.12 26.82 -5.63
C ALA A 53 -1.59 27.94 -4.72
N ALA A 54 -0.44 28.54 -5.08
CA ALA A 54 0.09 29.70 -4.38
C ALA A 54 -0.83 30.94 -4.45
N ASN A 55 -1.46 31.14 -5.61
CA ASN A 55 -2.39 32.24 -5.83
C ASN A 55 -3.69 32.02 -5.04
N VAL A 56 -4.22 30.79 -5.02
CA VAL A 56 -5.39 30.42 -4.22
C VAL A 56 -5.17 30.76 -2.74
N TYR A 57 -4.08 30.28 -2.12
CA TYR A 57 -3.85 30.57 -0.70
C TYR A 57 -3.61 32.05 -0.42
N THR A 58 -2.87 32.74 -1.29
CA THR A 58 -2.62 34.19 -1.16
C THR A 58 -3.93 34.99 -1.19
N THR A 59 -4.77 34.75 -2.19
CA THR A 59 -6.03 35.46 -2.38
C THR A 59 -7.09 35.07 -1.36
N VAL A 60 -7.18 33.79 -0.96
CA VAL A 60 -8.08 33.34 0.12
C VAL A 60 -7.75 34.07 1.42
N VAL A 61 -6.47 34.15 1.80
CA VAL A 61 -6.07 34.88 3.02
C VAL A 61 -6.48 36.36 2.93
N GLU A 62 -6.24 37.01 1.81
CA GLU A 62 -6.64 38.41 1.60
C GLU A 62 -8.15 38.62 1.71
N GLN A 63 -8.94 37.81 1.00
CA GLN A 63 -10.39 37.94 0.94
C GLN A 63 -11.08 37.54 2.23
N LEU A 64 -10.52 36.58 2.98
CA LEU A 64 -10.95 36.29 4.34
C LEU A 64 -10.66 37.51 5.24
N MET A 65 -9.50 38.14 5.13
CA MET A 65 -9.21 39.35 5.92
C MET A 65 -10.11 40.54 5.55
N LEU A 66 -10.58 40.65 4.31
CA LEU A 66 -11.50 41.72 3.86
C LEU A 66 -12.92 41.59 4.41
N GLN A 67 -13.49 40.38 4.50
CA GLN A 67 -14.90 40.18 4.84
C GLN A 67 -15.08 39.19 5.99
N LYS A 68 -15.47 39.67 7.18
CA LYS A 68 -15.50 38.89 8.43
C LYS A 68 -16.40 37.65 8.44
N GLN A 69 -17.39 37.58 7.54
CA GLN A 69 -18.32 36.45 7.46
C GLN A 69 -17.81 35.29 6.60
N ARG A 70 -16.80 35.51 5.76
CA ARG A 70 -16.28 34.46 4.87
C ARG A 70 -15.53 33.39 5.65
N ARG A 71 -15.61 32.15 5.16
CA ARG A 71 -14.92 30.98 5.67
C ARG A 71 -14.31 30.19 4.52
N PHE A 72 -13.29 29.38 4.81
CA PHE A 72 -12.66 28.49 3.83
C PHE A 72 -12.09 27.24 4.52
N ILE A 73 -12.17 26.08 3.85
CA ILE A 73 -11.50 24.86 4.28
C ILE A 73 -10.26 24.58 3.42
N ALA A 74 -9.14 24.23 4.04
CA ALA A 74 -7.91 23.83 3.37
C ALA A 74 -7.65 22.34 3.57
N VAL A 75 -7.38 21.62 2.47
CA VAL A 75 -7.38 20.15 2.44
C VAL A 75 -5.95 19.59 2.32
N GLU A 76 -5.27 19.82 1.20
CA GLU A 76 -3.97 19.22 0.89
C GLU A 76 -2.82 20.01 1.54
N GLN A 77 -2.19 19.40 2.55
CA GLN A 77 -1.15 20.09 3.33
C GLN A 77 0.17 20.23 2.56
N GLU A 78 0.41 19.44 1.51
CA GLU A 78 1.60 19.61 0.67
C GLU A 78 1.66 21.02 0.09
N TYR A 79 0.61 21.48 -0.60
CA TYR A 79 0.59 22.83 -1.16
C TYR A 79 0.57 23.92 -0.09
N PHE A 80 -0.18 23.70 0.99
CA PHE A 80 -0.22 24.69 2.07
C PHE A 80 1.16 24.87 2.70
N ARG A 81 1.90 23.78 2.96
CA ARG A 81 3.27 23.80 3.48
C ARG A 81 4.23 24.49 2.50
N LEU A 82 4.20 24.14 1.22
CA LEU A 82 5.05 24.76 0.21
C LEU A 82 4.79 26.28 0.07
N TRP A 83 3.52 26.69 0.08
CA TRP A 83 3.16 28.11 0.12
C TRP A 83 3.62 28.77 1.41
N TRP A 84 3.38 28.14 2.56
CA TRP A 84 3.76 28.67 3.87
C TRP A 84 5.26 28.87 3.99
N ASP A 85 6.07 27.90 3.60
CA ASP A 85 7.53 27.95 3.77
C ASP A 85 8.21 28.83 2.71
N GLY A 86 7.73 28.79 1.46
CA GLY A 86 8.43 29.40 0.33
C GLY A 86 7.87 30.74 -0.16
N ILE A 87 6.57 31.01 0.01
CA ILE A 87 5.87 32.11 -0.70
C ILE A 87 5.21 33.09 0.27
N ALA A 88 4.59 32.60 1.35
CA ALA A 88 3.81 33.42 2.26
C ALA A 88 4.68 34.48 2.96
N SER A 89 4.29 35.75 2.82
CA SER A 89 4.90 36.86 3.53
C SER A 89 4.68 36.75 5.05
N TYR A 90 5.54 37.42 5.83
CA TYR A 90 5.36 37.50 7.28
C TYR A 90 3.96 38.01 7.69
N ARG A 91 3.41 38.96 6.92
CA ARG A 91 2.06 39.48 7.09
C ARG A 91 1.01 38.38 6.89
N GLN A 92 1.08 37.62 5.79
CA GLN A 92 0.16 36.52 5.52
C GLN A 92 0.26 35.44 6.60
N LYS A 93 1.46 35.09 7.06
CA LYS A 93 1.64 34.14 8.15
C LYS A 93 0.94 34.56 9.44
N ARG A 94 0.98 35.86 9.78
CA ARG A 94 0.21 36.41 10.92
C ARG A 94 -1.30 36.39 10.67
N GLN A 95 -1.75 36.73 9.47
CA GLN A 95 -3.17 36.71 9.09
C GLN A 95 -3.75 35.30 9.18
N VAL A 96 -3.04 34.28 8.67
CA VAL A 96 -3.45 32.88 8.79
C VAL A 96 -3.62 32.48 10.25
N ARG A 97 -2.65 32.77 11.13
CA ARG A 97 -2.79 32.47 12.56
C ARG A 97 -4.04 33.12 13.17
N HIS A 98 -4.34 34.35 12.80
CA HIS A 98 -5.57 35.03 13.22
C HIS A 98 -6.84 34.37 12.67
N LEU A 99 -6.85 33.98 11.38
CA LEU A 99 -7.98 33.30 10.73
C LEU A 99 -8.25 31.92 11.33
N LEU A 100 -7.20 31.18 11.72
CA LEU A 100 -7.31 29.91 12.43
C LEU A 100 -7.87 30.11 13.84
N ALA A 101 -7.34 31.08 14.60
CA ALA A 101 -7.83 31.40 15.94
C ALA A 101 -9.31 31.83 15.95
N THR A 102 -9.76 32.51 14.88
CA THR A 102 -11.16 32.93 14.70
C THR A 102 -12.03 31.89 13.98
N ARG A 103 -11.50 30.69 13.67
CA ARG A 103 -12.19 29.59 12.97
C ARG A 103 -12.82 29.98 11.64
N ARG A 104 -12.13 30.87 10.91
CA ARG A 104 -12.51 31.33 9.56
C ARG A 104 -11.73 30.64 8.46
N LEU A 105 -10.56 30.12 8.80
CA LEU A 105 -9.85 29.11 8.03
C LEU A 105 -9.85 27.83 8.87
N GLU A 106 -10.11 26.68 8.25
CA GLU A 106 -10.09 25.39 8.93
C GLU A 106 -9.36 24.36 8.08
N PHE A 107 -8.48 23.56 8.70
CA PHE A 107 -7.83 22.44 8.05
C PHE A 107 -8.70 21.18 8.19
N VAL A 108 -8.99 20.52 7.07
CA VAL A 108 -9.76 19.26 7.01
C VAL A 108 -8.92 18.18 6.33
N ILE A 109 -9.12 16.92 6.73
CA ILE A 109 -8.14 15.82 6.56
C ILE A 109 -6.80 16.19 7.22
N GLY A 110 -6.08 17.16 6.67
CA GLY A 110 -4.78 17.61 7.16
C GLY A 110 -3.65 16.61 6.94
N GLY A 111 -3.85 15.60 6.10
CA GLY A 111 -2.77 14.76 5.58
C GLY A 111 -1.96 15.52 4.53
N GLN A 112 -0.76 15.01 4.23
CA GLN A 112 0.07 15.60 3.17
C GLN A 112 -0.69 15.66 1.84
N VAL A 113 -1.52 14.64 1.58
CA VAL A 113 -2.35 14.52 0.38
C VAL A 113 -3.78 14.06 0.73
N MET A 114 -4.71 14.23 -0.20
CA MET A 114 -5.94 13.43 -0.23
C MET A 114 -5.59 12.07 -0.87
N HIS A 115 -5.40 11.04 -0.03
CA HIS A 115 -4.90 9.75 -0.49
C HIS A 115 -5.97 8.91 -1.19
N ASP A 116 -5.55 8.04 -2.12
CA ASP A 116 -6.40 6.99 -2.67
C ASP A 116 -6.82 5.98 -1.60
N GLU A 117 -8.06 5.52 -1.71
CA GLU A 117 -8.68 4.57 -0.81
C GLU A 117 -8.61 3.12 -1.29
N THR A 118 -8.03 2.83 -2.46
CA THR A 118 -8.22 1.53 -3.11
C THR A 118 -6.94 0.69 -3.18
N VAL A 119 -5.86 1.24 -3.71
CA VAL A 119 -4.56 0.59 -3.92
C VAL A 119 -3.48 1.05 -2.91
N ALA A 120 -3.72 2.14 -2.18
CA ALA A 120 -2.87 2.56 -1.07
C ALA A 120 -2.84 1.52 0.06
N HIS A 121 -1.68 1.31 0.68
CA HIS A 121 -1.56 0.49 1.88
C HIS A 121 -1.94 1.32 3.12
N PHE A 122 -2.57 0.70 4.12
CA PHE A 122 -2.99 1.41 5.32
C PHE A 122 -1.81 2.03 6.11
N ASP A 123 -0.61 1.42 6.07
CA ASP A 123 0.60 2.01 6.65
C ASP A 123 0.95 3.37 6.00
N ASP A 124 0.86 3.44 4.67
CA ASP A 124 1.19 4.64 3.92
C ASP A 124 0.08 5.71 4.06
N GLN A 125 -1.18 5.29 4.22
CA GLN A 125 -2.29 6.18 4.58
C GLN A 125 -2.06 6.84 5.95
N ILE A 126 -1.56 6.08 6.93
CA ILE A 126 -1.19 6.59 8.26
C ILE A 126 0.04 7.50 8.17
N LEU A 127 1.04 7.14 7.37
CA LEU A 127 2.26 7.93 7.21
C LEU A 127 1.95 9.32 6.65
N GLN A 128 1.23 9.41 5.53
CA GLN A 128 0.91 10.71 4.92
C GLN A 128 0.06 11.59 5.86
N LEU A 129 -0.82 10.96 6.67
CA LEU A 129 -1.62 11.66 7.67
C LEU A 129 -0.75 12.15 8.82
N THR A 130 0.24 11.35 9.22
CA THR A 130 1.22 11.66 10.27
C THR A 130 2.12 12.83 9.87
N GLU A 131 2.60 12.88 8.62
CA GLU A 131 3.42 13.99 8.12
C GLU A 131 2.62 15.30 8.07
N GLY A 132 1.41 15.27 7.50
CA GLY A 132 0.53 16.45 7.45
C GLY A 132 0.10 16.95 8.84
N HIS A 133 -0.33 16.04 9.72
CA HIS A 133 -0.67 16.38 11.11
C HIS A 133 0.54 16.88 11.90
N GLY A 134 1.72 16.31 11.65
CA GLY A 134 2.98 16.73 12.25
C GLY A 134 3.29 18.19 11.91
N PHE A 135 3.22 18.54 10.61
CA PHE A 135 3.38 19.92 10.15
C PHE A 135 2.35 20.87 10.79
N LEU A 136 1.06 20.50 10.79
CA LEU A 136 -0.01 21.34 11.36
C LEU A 136 0.14 21.55 12.87
N TYR A 137 0.47 20.49 13.60
CA TYR A 137 0.66 20.57 15.03
C TYR A 137 1.92 21.39 15.36
N GLU A 138 3.04 21.11 14.70
CA GLU A 138 4.28 21.86 14.90
C GLU A 138 4.12 23.35 14.62
N THR A 139 3.39 23.72 13.56
CA THR A 139 3.30 25.10 13.07
C THR A 139 2.22 25.92 13.76
N PHE A 140 1.09 25.27 14.10
CA PHE A 140 -0.12 25.95 14.58
C PHE A 140 -0.68 25.40 15.89
N GLY A 141 -0.21 24.23 16.36
CA GLY A 141 -0.79 23.53 17.49
C GLY A 141 -2.21 23.01 17.20
N ILE A 142 -2.55 22.75 15.94
CA ILE A 142 -3.90 22.38 15.53
C ILE A 142 -3.96 20.91 15.13
N ARG A 143 -5.08 20.27 15.48
CA ARG A 143 -5.48 18.94 15.01
C ARG A 143 -6.73 19.05 14.13
N PRO A 144 -6.72 18.53 12.89
CA PRO A 144 -7.92 18.37 12.08
C PRO A 144 -8.96 17.48 12.76
N ARG A 145 -10.25 17.82 12.58
CA ARG A 145 -11.37 17.12 13.23
C ARG A 145 -12.37 16.51 12.27
N PHE A 146 -12.29 16.88 11.00
CA PHE A 146 -13.23 16.48 9.94
C PHE A 146 -12.47 16.05 8.71
N SER A 147 -12.93 14.99 8.06
CA SER A 147 -12.38 14.47 6.80
C SER A 147 -13.17 14.99 5.61
N TRP A 148 -12.51 15.08 4.46
CA TRP A 148 -13.02 15.59 3.19
C TRP A 148 -12.47 14.78 2.00
N GLN A 149 -12.86 13.51 1.89
CA GLN A 149 -12.37 12.55 0.88
C GLN A 149 -13.27 12.55 -0.36
N ILE A 150 -13.27 13.67 -1.08
CA ILE A 150 -14.25 13.92 -2.15
C ILE A 150 -13.86 13.37 -3.52
N ASP A 151 -12.58 13.06 -3.76
CA ASP A 151 -12.10 12.68 -5.11
C ASP A 151 -11.47 11.28 -5.20
N SER A 152 -11.43 10.52 -4.11
CA SER A 152 -11.01 9.11 -4.15
C SER A 152 -11.96 8.26 -4.99
N PHE A 153 -11.43 7.37 -5.85
CA PHE A 153 -12.21 6.59 -6.82
C PHE A 153 -12.85 5.34 -6.20
N GLY A 154 -13.89 5.57 -5.41
CA GLY A 154 -14.51 4.58 -4.52
C GLY A 154 -14.08 4.82 -3.08
N ALA A 155 -14.80 4.18 -2.14
CA ALA A 155 -14.59 4.40 -0.72
C ALA A 155 -14.24 3.08 -0.01
N SER A 156 -13.24 3.15 0.87
CA SER A 156 -12.73 2.02 1.65
C SER A 156 -13.39 1.93 3.03
N ALA A 157 -13.43 0.74 3.62
CA ALA A 157 -13.84 0.56 5.01
C ALA A 157 -12.67 0.84 5.98
N THR A 158 -11.44 0.73 5.51
CA THR A 158 -10.22 1.03 6.26
C THR A 158 -10.08 2.52 6.52
N THR A 159 -10.24 3.39 5.51
CA THR A 159 -10.09 4.85 5.64
C THR A 159 -10.91 5.48 6.79
N PRO A 160 -12.25 5.28 6.87
CA PRO A 160 -13.06 5.83 7.97
C PRO A 160 -12.66 5.25 9.33
N THR A 161 -12.22 3.97 9.37
CA THR A 161 -11.69 3.35 10.59
C THR A 161 -10.41 4.04 11.06
N LEU A 162 -9.46 4.32 10.16
CA LEU A 162 -8.24 5.04 10.49
C LEU A 162 -8.52 6.47 10.93
N PHE A 163 -9.47 7.16 10.28
CA PHE A 163 -9.89 8.50 10.71
C PHE A 163 -10.57 8.49 12.09
N ALA A 164 -11.40 7.49 12.39
CA ALA A 164 -11.96 7.33 13.72
C ALA A 164 -10.84 7.19 14.79
N LEU A 165 -9.83 6.35 14.53
CA LEU A 165 -8.68 6.14 15.41
C LEU A 165 -7.73 7.36 15.47
N ALA A 166 -7.67 8.18 14.43
CA ALA A 166 -6.97 9.47 14.42
C ALA A 166 -7.77 10.58 15.15
N GLY A 167 -9.01 10.30 15.56
CA GLY A 167 -9.82 11.19 16.38
C GLY A 167 -10.78 12.10 15.62
N PHE A 168 -11.13 11.76 14.38
CA PHE A 168 -12.08 12.53 13.57
C PHE A 168 -13.52 12.33 14.07
N HIS A 169 -14.32 13.39 13.95
CA HIS A 169 -15.74 13.36 14.30
C HIS A 169 -16.63 12.89 13.16
N ALA A 170 -16.29 13.31 11.93
CA ALA A 170 -17.06 13.00 10.74
C ALA A 170 -16.19 12.90 9.49
N HIS A 171 -16.72 12.21 8.50
CA HIS A 171 -16.10 11.89 7.24
C HIS A 171 -17.04 12.25 6.09
N VAL A 172 -16.54 12.99 5.11
CA VAL A 172 -17.30 13.35 3.90
C VAL A 172 -16.67 12.64 2.72
N ILE A 173 -17.51 11.99 1.91
CA ILE A 173 -17.13 11.32 0.66
C ILE A 173 -18.05 11.73 -0.48
N SER A 174 -17.63 11.50 -1.72
CA SER A 174 -18.45 11.78 -2.90
C SER A 174 -18.66 10.56 -3.81
N ARG A 175 -17.58 9.91 -4.23
CA ARG A 175 -17.62 8.90 -5.30
C ARG A 175 -17.97 7.51 -4.76
N ILE A 176 -19.19 7.05 -5.08
CA ILE A 176 -19.71 5.70 -4.79
C ILE A 176 -20.52 5.19 -6.00
N ASP A 177 -20.82 3.89 -6.06
CA ASP A 177 -21.66 3.27 -7.11
C ASP A 177 -22.95 4.06 -7.37
N TYR A 178 -23.32 4.29 -8.64
CA TYR A 178 -24.47 5.15 -8.98
C TYR A 178 -25.78 4.53 -8.51
N ALA A 179 -25.96 3.23 -8.74
CA ALA A 179 -27.17 2.55 -8.29
C ALA A 179 -27.26 2.57 -6.76
N LEU A 180 -26.13 2.46 -6.07
CA LEU A 180 -26.07 2.65 -4.62
C LEU A 180 -26.44 4.09 -4.21
N LYS A 181 -25.88 5.11 -4.87
CA LYS A 181 -26.17 6.52 -4.58
C LYS A 181 -27.65 6.85 -4.80
N ASP A 182 -28.23 6.45 -5.92
CA ASP A 182 -29.66 6.62 -6.22
C ASP A 182 -30.52 5.93 -5.15
N THR A 183 -30.15 4.71 -4.76
CA THR A 183 -30.85 3.97 -3.68
C THR A 183 -30.76 4.72 -2.35
N MET A 184 -29.58 5.23 -2.01
CA MET A 184 -29.35 6.01 -0.78
C MET A 184 -30.07 7.35 -0.80
N GLN A 185 -30.18 8.03 -1.94
CA GLN A 185 -30.97 9.25 -2.09
C GLN A 185 -32.45 8.98 -1.85
N ASN A 186 -33.01 7.97 -2.51
CA ASN A 186 -34.42 7.60 -2.39
C ASN A 186 -34.81 7.14 -0.97
N SER A 187 -33.88 6.51 -0.26
CA SER A 187 -34.06 6.04 1.12
C SER A 187 -33.57 7.02 2.20
N GLN A 188 -33.12 8.22 1.81
CA GLN A 188 -32.53 9.21 2.71
C GLN A 188 -31.30 8.69 3.51
N GLY A 189 -30.57 7.73 2.93
CA GLY A 189 -29.41 7.04 3.52
C GLY A 189 -28.05 7.68 3.27
N LEU A 190 -27.95 8.86 2.65
CA LEU A 190 -26.67 9.56 2.39
C LEU A 190 -25.93 10.03 3.66
N GLN A 191 -26.54 9.86 4.83
CA GLN A 191 -25.95 10.15 6.13
C GLN A 191 -26.12 8.93 7.03
N PHE A 192 -25.01 8.41 7.54
CA PHE A 192 -25.00 7.18 8.34
C PHE A 192 -23.80 7.15 9.29
N VAL A 193 -23.85 6.26 10.28
CA VAL A 193 -22.67 5.94 11.11
C VAL A 193 -21.95 4.76 10.48
N TRP A 194 -20.74 5.00 9.98
CA TRP A 194 -19.95 3.96 9.35
C TRP A 194 -19.24 3.13 10.40
N ARG A 195 -19.47 1.81 10.35
CA ARG A 195 -18.73 0.76 11.07
C ARG A 195 -17.89 -0.04 10.06
N GLY A 196 -16.67 0.40 9.79
CA GLY A 196 -15.75 -0.24 8.82
C GLY A 196 -15.11 -1.56 9.27
N SER A 197 -14.87 -1.73 10.58
CA SER A 197 -14.23 -2.87 11.22
C SER A 197 -15.13 -3.57 12.25
N PRO A 198 -15.59 -4.82 12.03
CA PRO A 198 -16.46 -5.51 12.98
C PRO A 198 -15.86 -5.66 14.39
N THR A 199 -14.54 -5.77 14.51
CA THR A 199 -13.82 -6.00 15.77
C THR A 199 -13.74 -4.77 16.68
N LEU A 200 -13.62 -3.56 16.11
CA LEU A 200 -13.35 -2.34 16.87
C LEU A 200 -14.60 -1.73 17.55
N SER A 201 -15.77 -2.35 17.39
CA SER A 201 -17.02 -1.95 18.06
C SER A 201 -17.31 -0.44 17.93
N ALA A 202 -17.50 0.31 19.02
CA ALA A 202 -17.79 1.76 18.97
C ALA A 202 -16.56 2.64 18.65
N GLN A 203 -15.33 2.13 18.77
CA GLN A 203 -14.10 2.93 18.59
C GLN A 203 -13.87 3.35 17.13
N GLN A 204 -14.44 2.61 16.20
CA GLN A 204 -14.39 2.85 14.76
C GLN A 204 -15.57 3.69 14.22
N GLU A 205 -16.62 3.92 15.02
CA GLU A 205 -17.83 4.56 14.53
C GLU A 205 -17.54 6.01 14.12
N ILE A 206 -17.89 6.36 12.88
CA ILE A 206 -17.71 7.72 12.37
C ILE A 206 -18.92 8.12 11.54
N PHE A 207 -19.46 9.31 11.80
CA PHE A 207 -20.53 9.84 10.97
C PHE A 207 -19.99 10.13 9.58
N THR A 208 -20.68 9.58 8.59
CA THR A 208 -20.30 9.69 7.21
C THR A 208 -21.41 10.38 6.44
N HIS A 209 -21.03 11.38 5.65
CA HIS A 209 -21.89 12.04 4.70
C HIS A 209 -21.40 11.79 3.27
N VAL A 210 -22.27 11.24 2.45
CA VAL A 210 -22.07 11.12 1.01
C VAL A 210 -22.68 12.35 0.35
N LEU A 211 -21.88 13.10 -0.42
CA LEU A 211 -22.39 14.22 -1.21
C LEU A 211 -23.49 13.73 -2.17
N ASP A 212 -24.54 14.52 -2.31
CA ASP A 212 -25.72 14.18 -3.09
C ASP A 212 -25.43 14.15 -4.60
N GLN A 213 -24.60 15.07 -5.09
CA GLN A 213 -24.24 15.12 -6.50
C GLN A 213 -23.20 14.06 -6.88
N TYR A 214 -23.15 13.73 -8.17
CA TYR A 214 -22.13 12.85 -8.75
C TYR A 214 -20.75 13.52 -8.90
N ASN A 215 -20.69 14.83 -8.66
CA ASN A 215 -19.48 15.63 -8.64
C ASN A 215 -19.49 16.51 -7.37
N TYR A 216 -18.32 16.91 -6.89
CA TYR A 216 -18.15 17.84 -5.77
C TYR A 216 -18.14 19.32 -6.22
N CYS A 217 -18.11 19.59 -7.53
CA CYS A 217 -18.28 20.94 -8.08
C CYS A 217 -19.76 21.35 -8.14
N SER A 218 -20.07 22.60 -7.77
CA SER A 218 -21.44 23.13 -7.81
C SER A 218 -21.85 23.59 -9.21
N TRP A 219 -23.16 23.52 -9.53
CA TRP A 219 -23.74 24.15 -10.75
C TRP A 219 -23.49 25.68 -10.81
N CYS A 220 -23.29 26.33 -9.66
CA CYS A 220 -22.99 27.76 -9.57
C CYS A 220 -21.57 28.10 -10.08
N CYS A 221 -20.65 27.12 -10.11
CA CYS A 221 -19.34 27.27 -10.76
C CYS A 221 -19.43 27.29 -12.30
N LEU A 222 -20.46 26.66 -12.88
CA LEU A 222 -20.65 26.52 -14.32
C LEU A 222 -21.41 27.70 -14.95
N LEU A 223 -22.29 28.34 -14.18
CA LEU A 223 -23.02 29.54 -14.57
C LEU A 223 -22.44 30.70 -13.77
N GLY A 224 -21.55 31.50 -14.35
CA GLY A 224 -20.97 32.72 -13.76
C GLY A 224 -22.01 33.78 -13.41
N SER A 225 -22.90 33.47 -12.47
CA SER A 225 -24.13 34.18 -12.17
C SER A 225 -23.98 34.95 -10.85
N HIS A 226 -23.60 36.22 -11.01
CA HIS A 226 -23.94 37.40 -10.18
C HIS A 226 -23.88 37.35 -8.64
N LEU A 227 -23.26 36.35 -8.01
CA LEU A 227 -22.73 36.47 -6.64
C LEU A 227 -21.21 36.59 -6.75
N PRO A 228 -20.58 37.72 -6.34
CA PRO A 228 -19.13 37.90 -6.44
C PRO A 228 -18.44 37.08 -5.35
N LEU A 229 -18.35 35.78 -5.58
CA LEU A 229 -17.52 34.84 -4.84
C LEU A 229 -16.75 34.00 -5.86
N TYR A 230 -15.59 34.55 -6.21
CA TYR A 230 -14.48 33.93 -6.94
C TYR A 230 -14.74 33.47 -8.38
N SER A 231 -14.06 34.16 -9.29
CA SER A 231 -13.65 33.61 -10.56
C SER A 231 -12.65 32.48 -10.31
N SER A 232 -13.05 31.27 -10.65
CA SER A 232 -12.13 30.17 -10.90
C SER A 232 -11.54 30.38 -12.30
N GLU A 233 -10.68 31.38 -12.46
CA GLU A 233 -9.99 31.73 -13.71
C GLU A 233 -8.81 30.77 -14.00
N VAL A 234 -9.06 29.46 -13.92
CA VAL A 234 -8.38 28.38 -14.67
C VAL A 234 -9.37 27.26 -15.03
N SER A 235 -10.64 27.33 -14.60
CA SER A 235 -11.64 26.27 -14.84
C SER A 235 -12.38 26.39 -16.17
N GLN A 236 -12.17 27.47 -16.94
CA GLN A 236 -12.92 27.72 -18.18
C GLN A 236 -12.31 27.08 -19.44
N ALA A 237 -11.18 26.36 -19.35
CA ALA A 237 -10.59 25.66 -20.49
C ALA A 237 -10.72 24.12 -20.45
N LEU A 238 -11.34 23.56 -19.41
CA LEU A 238 -11.47 22.11 -19.23
C LEU A 238 -12.89 21.70 -18.81
N VAL A 239 -13.88 22.09 -19.61
CA VAL A 239 -15.18 21.44 -19.58
C VAL A 239 -15.24 20.51 -20.78
N SER A 240 -14.68 19.31 -20.62
CA SER A 240 -15.00 18.19 -21.52
C SER A 240 -16.08 17.32 -20.88
N PRO A 241 -17.15 16.98 -21.61
CA PRO A 241 -18.28 16.23 -21.09
C PRO A 241 -17.95 14.72 -21.10
N ALA A 242 -17.09 14.25 -20.18
CA ALA A 242 -16.95 12.84 -19.82
C ALA A 242 -15.83 12.66 -18.79
N LEU A 243 -16.16 12.34 -17.53
CA LEU A 243 -15.24 11.75 -16.53
C LEU A 243 -16.02 11.46 -15.24
N LEU A 244 -16.20 10.20 -14.88
CA LEU A 244 -17.13 9.78 -13.83
C LEU A 244 -16.56 8.64 -12.96
N GLY A 245 -16.10 8.93 -11.74
CA GLY A 245 -15.36 8.05 -10.82
C GLY A 245 -16.04 6.83 -10.21
N LEU A 246 -15.29 5.76 -9.86
CA LEU A 246 -15.81 4.47 -9.37
C LEU A 246 -16.87 4.64 -8.25
N GLY A 247 -18.03 4.00 -8.42
CA GLY A 247 -19.12 4.76 -9.02
C GLY A 247 -19.22 4.29 -10.45
N SER A 248 -20.23 3.50 -10.82
CA SER A 248 -20.36 3.17 -12.23
C SER A 248 -20.49 4.49 -12.99
N GLY A 249 -19.41 5.01 -13.58
CA GLY A 249 -19.33 6.41 -13.96
C GLY A 249 -20.55 6.89 -14.75
N ASN A 250 -21.02 5.99 -15.58
CA ASN A 250 -22.43 5.80 -15.83
C ASN A 250 -22.71 4.30 -15.53
N PRO A 251 -23.97 3.83 -15.55
CA PRO A 251 -24.28 2.41 -15.33
C PRO A 251 -23.51 1.39 -16.20
N PHE A 252 -22.75 1.85 -17.20
CA PHE A 252 -22.01 1.04 -18.17
C PHE A 252 -20.49 0.97 -17.93
N GLN A 253 -19.88 1.86 -17.13
CA GLN A 253 -18.42 1.94 -16.92
C GLN A 253 -18.00 1.55 -15.49
N ALA A 254 -16.87 0.87 -15.33
CA ALA A 254 -16.31 0.50 -14.02
C ALA A 254 -14.83 0.90 -13.96
N TRP A 255 -14.43 1.72 -12.99
CA TRP A 255 -13.02 2.15 -12.83
C TRP A 255 -12.18 1.13 -12.08
N THR A 256 -12.22 -0.12 -12.53
CA THR A 256 -11.40 -1.18 -11.95
C THR A 256 -10.05 -1.32 -12.67
N GLY A 257 -9.77 -0.47 -13.64
CA GLY A 257 -8.52 -0.45 -14.41
C GLY A 257 -7.34 0.13 -13.64
N PHE A 258 -7.55 1.21 -12.88
CA PHE A 258 -6.48 1.84 -12.09
C PHE A 258 -5.91 0.94 -11.00
N TYR A 259 -6.59 -0.15 -10.67
CA TYR A 259 -6.08 -1.18 -9.77
C TYR A 259 -4.74 -1.75 -10.26
N ALA A 260 -4.48 -1.72 -11.57
CA ALA A 260 -3.23 -2.20 -12.18
C ALA A 260 -2.54 -1.19 -13.12
N SER A 261 -3.11 0.00 -13.36
CA SER A 261 -2.44 1.05 -14.13
C SER A 261 -1.09 1.44 -13.51
N ARG A 262 -0.06 1.63 -14.36
CA ARG A 262 1.31 1.96 -13.94
C ARG A 262 1.84 1.02 -12.84
N SER A 263 1.76 -0.29 -13.06
CA SER A 263 2.21 -1.29 -12.08
C SER A 263 3.67 -1.09 -11.62
N GLY A 264 4.54 -0.51 -12.47
CA GLY A 264 5.92 -0.16 -12.10
C GLY A 264 5.99 0.84 -10.95
N LEU A 265 5.24 1.94 -11.03
CA LEU A 265 5.16 2.96 -9.97
C LEU A 265 4.60 2.38 -8.67
N LYS A 266 3.54 1.56 -8.74
CA LYS A 266 2.97 0.86 -7.57
C LYS A 266 4.02 -0.02 -6.87
N ALA A 267 4.84 -0.73 -7.65
CA ALA A 267 5.94 -1.53 -7.10
C ALA A 267 7.04 -0.65 -6.49
N LEU A 268 7.42 0.46 -7.14
CA LEU A 268 8.40 1.41 -6.61
C LEU A 268 7.93 2.01 -5.27
N ALA A 269 6.68 2.44 -5.17
CA ALA A 269 6.10 3.01 -3.95
C ALA A 269 6.16 2.01 -2.78
N ARG A 270 5.79 0.74 -2.99
CA ARG A 270 5.89 -0.31 -1.96
C ARG A 270 7.32 -0.60 -1.53
N ARG A 271 8.28 -0.61 -2.46
CA ARG A 271 9.71 -0.76 -2.12
C ARG A 271 10.24 0.44 -1.31
N ALA A 272 9.82 1.64 -1.67
CA ALA A 272 10.19 2.87 -0.97
C ALA A 272 9.66 2.87 0.47
N SER A 273 8.39 2.51 0.67
CA SER A 273 7.77 2.34 1.99
C SER A 273 8.50 1.27 2.83
N ALA A 274 8.81 0.11 2.25
CA ALA A 274 9.55 -0.95 2.94
C ALA A 274 10.97 -0.53 3.35
N LEU A 275 11.69 0.18 2.48
CA LEU A 275 13.02 0.70 2.77
C LEU A 275 12.98 1.81 3.82
N LEU A 276 11.97 2.67 3.78
CA LEU A 276 11.75 3.69 4.80
C LEU A 276 11.57 3.05 6.19
N TYR A 277 10.68 2.05 6.30
CA TYR A 277 10.48 1.29 7.53
C TYR A 277 11.79 0.66 8.07
N ALA A 278 12.61 0.10 7.18
CA ALA A 278 13.92 -0.43 7.54
C ALA A 278 14.90 0.68 8.00
N GLY A 279 14.97 1.78 7.28
CA GLY A 279 15.83 2.92 7.60
C GLY A 279 15.48 3.59 8.92
N GLU A 280 14.18 3.80 9.19
CA GLU A 280 13.71 4.40 10.44
C GLU A 280 14.03 3.53 11.65
N SER A 281 13.75 2.22 11.55
CA SER A 281 14.04 1.29 12.64
C SER A 281 15.55 1.16 12.88
N MET A 282 16.36 1.04 11.80
CA MET A 282 17.81 0.94 11.90
C MET A 282 18.42 2.22 12.50
N PHE A 283 17.96 3.40 12.07
CA PHE A 283 18.41 4.68 12.61
C PHE A 283 18.03 4.83 14.08
N THR A 284 16.78 4.55 14.45
CA THR A 284 16.32 4.62 15.84
C THR A 284 17.14 3.70 16.75
N ARG A 285 17.37 2.46 16.29
CA ARG A 285 18.22 1.47 16.95
C ARG A 285 19.69 1.89 17.01
N TYR A 286 20.17 2.67 16.04
CA TYR A 286 21.55 3.14 16.00
C TYR A 286 21.81 4.27 17.00
N MET A 287 20.82 5.16 17.20
CA MET A 287 20.95 6.35 18.05
C MET A 287 21.26 6.03 19.53
N TRP A 288 21.13 4.77 19.97
CA TRP A 288 21.49 4.31 21.31
C TRP A 288 22.31 3.01 21.29
N PRO A 289 23.39 2.89 22.10
CA PRO A 289 23.96 3.91 22.99
C PRO A 289 24.80 4.98 22.24
N ALA A 290 24.78 6.21 22.74
CA ALA A 290 25.71 7.29 22.36
C ALA A 290 27.08 7.10 23.05
N PRO A 291 28.19 7.66 22.54
CA PRO A 291 28.32 8.62 21.44
C PRO A 291 28.45 8.00 20.04
N HIS A 292 28.02 8.76 19.03
CA HIS A 292 28.25 8.50 17.60
C HIS A 292 29.55 9.18 17.17
N GLN A 293 30.39 8.53 16.37
CA GLN A 293 31.71 9.08 16.04
C GLN A 293 31.67 10.03 14.83
N HIS A 294 30.89 9.70 13.79
CA HIS A 294 30.93 10.42 12.50
C HIS A 294 29.55 10.76 11.91
N LEU A 295 28.47 10.05 12.30
CA LEU A 295 27.15 10.30 11.72
C LEU A 295 26.50 11.55 12.33
N ASP A 296 26.15 12.55 11.49
CA ASP A 296 25.32 13.69 11.89
C ASP A 296 23.83 13.28 11.96
N PRO A 297 23.19 13.30 13.15
CA PRO A 297 21.78 12.95 13.28
C PRO A 297 20.84 13.90 12.53
N ALA A 298 21.22 15.17 12.33
CA ALA A 298 20.40 16.13 11.60
C ALA A 298 20.37 15.80 10.09
N TRP A 299 21.52 15.45 9.52
CA TRP A 299 21.60 14.92 8.16
C TRP A 299 20.79 13.62 8.00
N ALA A 300 20.90 12.69 8.95
CA ALA A 300 20.17 11.42 8.92
C ALA A 300 18.64 11.62 8.93
N LEU A 301 18.14 12.47 9.84
CA LEU A 301 16.71 12.82 9.88
C LEU A 301 16.22 13.43 8.56
N LYS A 302 17.07 14.24 7.90
CA LYS A 302 16.72 14.84 6.61
C LYS A 302 16.59 13.79 5.51
N GLN A 303 17.42 12.74 5.49
CA GLN A 303 17.28 11.65 4.51
C GLN A 303 16.00 10.85 4.74
N LEU A 304 15.69 10.51 5.99
CA LEU A 304 14.43 9.85 6.35
C LEU A 304 13.22 10.71 5.99
N GLN A 305 13.25 12.02 6.28
CA GLN A 305 12.17 12.94 5.96
C GLN A 305 11.92 13.04 4.45
N ARG A 306 12.97 13.11 3.62
CA ARG A 306 12.83 13.13 2.16
C ARG A 306 12.06 11.92 1.65
N LEU A 307 12.40 10.73 2.15
CA LEU A 307 11.68 9.52 1.75
C LEU A 307 10.27 9.46 2.34
N ARG A 308 10.05 9.91 3.59
CA ARG A 308 8.70 10.05 4.18
C ARG A 308 7.80 10.92 3.31
N TRP A 309 8.30 12.07 2.84
CA TRP A 309 7.55 12.97 1.98
C TRP A 309 7.27 12.35 0.61
N ALA A 310 8.24 11.69 -0.02
CA ALA A 310 8.02 11.03 -1.30
C ALA A 310 7.01 9.87 -1.21
N VAL A 311 7.10 9.04 -0.17
CA VAL A 311 6.13 7.96 0.09
C VAL A 311 4.74 8.53 0.38
N SER A 312 4.65 9.65 1.10
CA SER A 312 3.38 10.30 1.41
C SER A 312 2.75 10.99 0.20
N GLU A 313 3.56 11.67 -0.61
CA GLU A 313 3.13 12.37 -1.83
C GLU A 313 2.52 11.40 -2.84
N VAL A 314 3.18 10.26 -3.10
CA VAL A 314 2.68 9.28 -4.09
C VAL A 314 1.36 8.64 -3.67
N GLN A 315 0.91 8.75 -2.41
CA GLN A 315 -0.40 8.22 -2.01
C GLN A 315 -1.58 9.03 -2.57
N HIS A 316 -1.35 10.21 -3.16
CA HIS A 316 -2.41 11.01 -3.78
C HIS A 316 -3.21 10.18 -4.79
N HIS A 317 -4.50 10.48 -4.90
CA HIS A 317 -5.44 9.66 -5.66
C HIS A 317 -5.27 9.69 -7.18
N ASP A 318 -4.36 10.51 -7.72
CA ASP A 318 -3.89 10.39 -9.11
C ASP A 318 -2.47 9.82 -9.26
N ALA A 319 -1.74 9.70 -8.16
CA ALA A 319 -0.37 9.24 -8.15
C ALA A 319 -0.30 7.69 -8.05
N ILE A 320 -0.63 7.11 -6.90
CA ILE A 320 -0.54 5.65 -6.66
C ILE A 320 -1.52 4.87 -7.55
N THR A 321 -2.64 5.48 -7.93
CA THR A 321 -3.65 4.92 -8.84
C THR A 321 -3.12 4.80 -10.27
N GLY A 322 -2.15 5.61 -10.65
CA GLY A 322 -1.54 5.57 -11.98
C GLY A 322 -2.36 6.34 -13.04
N THR A 323 -3.12 7.35 -12.64
CA THR A 323 -4.05 8.12 -13.49
C THR A 323 -3.53 9.50 -13.90
N GLN A 324 -2.38 9.90 -13.38
CA GLN A 324 -1.64 11.11 -13.75
C GLN A 324 -1.01 11.06 -15.16
N SER A 325 -0.55 12.22 -15.66
CA SER A 325 0.24 12.35 -16.89
C SER A 325 1.66 11.76 -16.75
N PRO A 326 2.34 11.38 -17.86
CA PRO A 326 3.68 10.80 -17.80
C PRO A 326 4.71 11.68 -17.08
N LYS A 327 4.67 13.01 -17.26
CA LYS A 327 5.59 13.92 -16.55
C LYS A 327 5.40 13.92 -15.04
N VAL A 328 4.17 13.74 -14.57
CA VAL A 328 3.86 13.65 -13.13
C VAL A 328 4.27 12.29 -12.58
N ARG A 329 4.06 11.21 -13.34
CA ARG A 329 4.64 9.89 -13.00
C ARG A 329 6.15 10.02 -12.79
N ASP A 330 6.86 10.63 -13.73
CA ASP A 330 8.32 10.75 -13.70
C ASP A 330 8.81 11.53 -12.47
N MET A 331 8.10 12.61 -12.10
CA MET A 331 8.36 13.36 -10.86
C MET A 331 8.24 12.45 -9.62
N HIS A 332 7.17 11.66 -9.48
CA HIS A 332 7.04 10.77 -8.33
C HIS A 332 8.09 9.66 -8.33
N GLU A 333 8.42 9.09 -9.49
CA GLU A 333 9.48 8.07 -9.61
C GLU A 333 10.85 8.62 -9.21
N GLU A 334 11.16 9.86 -9.60
CA GLU A 334 12.38 10.58 -9.22
C GLU A 334 12.42 10.87 -7.71
N ASN A 335 11.34 11.43 -7.15
CA ASN A 335 11.21 11.72 -5.73
C ASN A 335 11.41 10.47 -4.86
N LEU A 336 10.75 9.37 -5.23
CA LEU A 336 10.89 8.08 -4.54
C LEU A 336 12.32 7.54 -4.67
N SER A 337 12.87 7.51 -5.87
CA SER A 337 14.21 6.95 -6.11
C SER A 337 15.31 7.74 -5.39
N SER A 338 15.24 9.08 -5.43
CA SER A 338 16.17 9.96 -4.72
C SER A 338 16.06 9.81 -3.20
N GLY A 339 14.83 9.73 -2.66
CA GLY A 339 14.61 9.46 -1.24
C GLY A 339 15.14 8.09 -0.80
N MET A 340 14.92 7.05 -1.61
CA MET A 340 15.43 5.70 -1.37
C MET A 340 16.97 5.70 -1.34
N GLN A 341 17.63 6.39 -2.28
CA GLN A 341 19.08 6.53 -2.30
C GLN A 341 19.59 7.19 -1.01
N GLY A 342 18.98 8.30 -0.57
CA GLY A 342 19.37 8.98 0.67
C GLY A 342 19.25 8.08 1.92
N VAL A 343 18.22 7.23 1.99
CA VAL A 343 18.06 6.27 3.09
C VAL A 343 19.07 5.11 3.01
N GLN A 344 19.39 4.61 1.81
CA GLN A 344 20.46 3.64 1.62
C GLN A 344 21.81 4.20 2.05
N GLU A 345 22.12 5.46 1.69
CA GLU A 345 23.32 6.16 2.13
C GLU A 345 23.36 6.32 3.65
N LEU A 346 22.22 6.61 4.29
CA LEU A 346 22.10 6.64 5.75
C LEU A 346 22.42 5.27 6.37
N MET A 347 21.77 4.20 5.90
CA MET A 347 21.99 2.85 6.42
C MET A 347 23.44 2.39 6.23
N ALA A 348 24.04 2.68 5.07
CA ALA A 348 25.46 2.42 4.83
C ALA A 348 26.37 3.25 5.76
N SER A 349 26.00 4.49 6.06
CA SER A 349 26.75 5.35 6.99
C SER A 349 26.67 4.85 8.44
N ILE A 350 25.52 4.33 8.87
CA ILE A 350 25.35 3.64 10.16
C ILE A 350 26.30 2.44 10.27
N VAL A 351 26.38 1.62 9.22
CA VAL A 351 27.31 0.48 9.17
C VAL A 351 28.75 0.96 9.25
N ARG A 352 29.13 1.97 8.46
CA ARG A 352 30.49 2.51 8.42
C ARG A 352 30.93 3.09 9.77
N ASP A 353 30.05 3.80 10.46
CA ASP A 353 30.36 4.39 11.77
C ASP A 353 30.66 3.35 12.86
N ARG A 354 30.18 2.11 12.66
CA ARG A 354 30.44 0.96 13.55
C ARG A 354 31.58 0.07 13.09
N THR A 355 32.18 0.31 11.92
CA THR A 355 33.33 -0.46 11.42
C THR A 355 34.62 0.33 11.57
N PRO A 356 35.77 -0.33 11.84
CA PRO A 356 37.06 0.35 11.85
C PRO A 356 37.34 1.07 10.51
N PRO A 357 38.09 2.19 10.51
CA PRO A 357 38.50 2.86 9.28
C PRO A 357 39.38 1.92 8.43
N ILE A 358 39.24 2.02 7.10
CA ILE A 358 40.12 1.31 6.15
C ILE A 358 41.52 1.93 6.25
N ASP A 359 42.55 1.09 6.26
CA ASP A 359 43.94 1.50 6.12
C ASP A 359 44.15 2.20 4.76
N PRO A 360 44.64 3.46 4.70
CA PRO A 360 44.69 4.25 3.46
C PRO A 360 45.44 3.59 2.29
N GLY A 361 46.38 2.68 2.58
CA GLY A 361 47.13 1.93 1.56
C GLY A 361 46.36 0.79 0.89
N ALA A 362 45.15 0.46 1.36
CA ALA A 362 44.34 -0.62 0.79
C ALA A 362 43.49 -0.17 -0.42
N ALA A 363 43.28 1.13 -0.64
CA ALA A 363 42.38 1.65 -1.68
C ALA A 363 42.85 1.37 -3.13
N ASP A 364 44.14 1.07 -3.33
CA ASP A 364 44.74 0.81 -4.65
C ASP A 364 44.80 -0.70 -5.01
N GLN A 365 44.26 -1.59 -4.17
CA GLN A 365 44.23 -3.03 -4.41
C GLN A 365 42.94 -3.45 -5.15
N GLU A 366 43.03 -4.43 -6.06
CA GLU A 366 41.83 -5.04 -6.64
C GLU A 366 40.99 -5.74 -5.56
N PRO A 367 39.64 -5.58 -5.59
CA PRO A 367 38.78 -6.17 -4.59
C PRO A 367 38.74 -7.70 -4.72
N VAL A 368 39.05 -8.40 -3.62
CA VAL A 368 39.11 -9.87 -3.56
C VAL A 368 37.74 -10.49 -3.26
N GLY A 369 36.75 -9.65 -2.93
CA GLY A 369 35.39 -10.09 -2.64
C GLY A 369 34.47 -8.95 -2.22
N HIS A 370 33.35 -9.31 -1.58
CA HIS A 370 32.35 -8.39 -1.04
C HIS A 370 32.05 -8.70 0.42
N SER A 371 31.79 -7.66 1.21
CA SER A 371 31.17 -7.74 2.52
C SER A 371 29.70 -7.37 2.37
N ALA A 372 28.83 -8.19 2.93
CA ALA A 372 27.40 -7.96 2.96
C ALA A 372 26.93 -7.77 4.40
N VAL A 373 26.24 -6.67 4.67
CA VAL A 373 25.47 -6.49 5.90
C VAL A 373 24.01 -6.71 5.58
N VAL A 374 23.37 -7.63 6.29
CA VAL A 374 21.95 -7.96 6.08
C VAL A 374 21.16 -7.57 7.31
N TYR A 375 20.33 -6.53 7.16
CA TYR A 375 19.48 -6.00 8.23
C TYR A 375 18.07 -6.57 8.15
N ASN A 376 17.57 -7.11 9.26
CA ASN A 376 16.20 -7.57 9.41
C ASN A 376 15.36 -6.48 10.13
N PRO A 377 14.45 -5.80 9.42
CA PRO A 377 13.64 -4.74 10.00
C PRO A 377 12.41 -5.27 10.77
N LEU A 378 12.13 -6.57 10.72
CA LEU A 378 11.02 -7.17 11.46
C LEU A 378 11.43 -7.44 12.91
N ALA A 379 10.51 -7.26 13.85
CA ALA A 379 10.73 -7.55 15.27
C ALA A 379 10.53 -9.05 15.59
N TRP A 380 11.10 -9.94 14.77
CA TRP A 380 11.25 -11.37 15.03
C TRP A 380 12.40 -11.92 14.20
N THR A 381 12.96 -13.06 14.61
CA THR A 381 14.00 -13.74 13.83
C THR A 381 13.48 -14.21 12.48
N VAL A 382 14.14 -13.78 11.41
CA VAL A 382 13.81 -14.16 10.02
C VAL A 382 14.89 -15.11 9.52
N THR A 383 14.47 -16.30 9.10
CA THR A 383 15.27 -17.20 8.27
C THR A 383 14.80 -17.05 6.82
N THR A 384 15.69 -16.63 5.93
CA THR A 384 15.37 -16.40 4.51
C THR A 384 16.57 -16.61 3.60
N ILE A 385 16.31 -16.82 2.31
CA ILE A 385 17.34 -16.88 1.28
C ILE A 385 17.52 -15.49 0.68
N VAL A 386 18.69 -14.89 0.89
CA VAL A 386 19.09 -13.63 0.24
C VAL A 386 19.68 -13.95 -1.12
N THR A 387 19.36 -13.15 -2.15
CA THR A 387 19.92 -13.32 -3.50
C THR A 387 20.82 -12.14 -3.83
N LEU A 388 22.04 -12.42 -4.26
CA LEU A 388 23.04 -11.45 -4.73
C LEU A 388 23.45 -11.79 -6.15
N THR A 389 23.82 -10.81 -6.95
CA THR A 389 24.39 -11.04 -8.28
C THR A 389 25.90 -10.86 -8.21
N VAL A 390 26.66 -11.88 -8.60
CA VAL A 390 28.13 -11.92 -8.55
C VAL A 390 28.72 -12.24 -9.93
N GLY A 391 29.95 -11.79 -10.18
CA GLY A 391 30.64 -11.97 -11.47
C GLY A 391 31.40 -13.30 -11.62
N PHE A 392 31.43 -14.14 -10.58
CA PHE A 392 32.26 -15.33 -10.51
C PHE A 392 31.43 -16.57 -10.12
N SER A 393 31.89 -17.74 -10.56
CA SER A 393 31.14 -19.01 -10.50
C SER A 393 31.42 -19.85 -9.26
N ARG A 394 32.56 -19.58 -8.59
CA ARG A 394 33.00 -20.27 -7.37
C ARG A 394 33.14 -19.28 -6.23
N VAL A 395 32.31 -19.46 -5.20
CA VAL A 395 32.17 -18.52 -4.09
C VAL A 395 32.30 -19.25 -2.75
N SER A 396 33.00 -18.66 -1.80
CA SER A 396 32.88 -18.99 -0.38
C SER A 396 32.13 -17.89 0.36
N VAL A 397 31.21 -18.28 1.25
CA VAL A 397 30.44 -17.35 2.09
C VAL A 397 30.66 -17.74 3.54
N THR A 398 31.14 -16.79 4.34
CA THR A 398 31.32 -16.96 5.79
C THR A 398 30.58 -15.87 6.56
N ASP A 399 30.15 -16.19 7.77
CA ASP A 399 29.56 -15.22 8.70
C ASP A 399 30.62 -14.45 9.50
N GLU A 400 30.17 -13.60 10.43
CA GLU A 400 31.04 -12.83 11.32
C GLU A 400 31.97 -13.65 12.23
N SER A 401 31.69 -14.94 12.44
CA SER A 401 32.53 -15.85 13.22
C SER A 401 33.58 -16.58 12.35
N GLY A 402 33.56 -16.35 11.04
CA GLY A 402 34.36 -17.09 10.06
C GLY A 402 33.77 -18.47 9.73
N GLN A 403 32.59 -18.81 10.25
CA GLN A 403 31.92 -20.06 9.96
C GLN A 403 31.28 -20.01 8.57
N GLN A 404 31.36 -21.11 7.84
CA GLN A 404 30.74 -21.21 6.52
C GLN A 404 29.21 -21.20 6.59
N VAL A 405 28.60 -20.46 5.67
CA VAL A 405 27.15 -20.32 5.54
C VAL A 405 26.69 -21.09 4.32
N ALA A 406 25.57 -21.81 4.47
CA ALA A 406 25.00 -22.55 3.36
C ALA A 406 24.62 -21.59 2.23
N ALA A 407 25.22 -21.82 1.06
CA ALA A 407 25.02 -21.00 -0.12
C ALA A 407 24.88 -21.88 -1.37
N GLN A 408 24.15 -21.37 -2.35
CA GLN A 408 23.96 -21.98 -3.66
C GLN A 408 24.18 -20.94 -4.74
N ILE A 409 24.82 -21.33 -5.84
CA ILE A 409 25.06 -20.44 -6.98
C ILE A 409 24.49 -21.03 -8.27
N GLN A 410 23.99 -20.16 -9.14
CA GLN A 410 23.41 -20.54 -10.42
C GLN A 410 23.54 -19.41 -11.45
N GLU A 411 23.41 -19.74 -12.74
CA GLU A 411 23.40 -18.73 -13.81
C GLU A 411 22.28 -17.71 -13.59
N SER A 412 22.62 -16.42 -13.69
CA SER A 412 21.67 -15.35 -13.46
C SER A 412 20.57 -15.37 -14.51
N LYS A 413 19.33 -15.19 -14.05
CA LYS A 413 18.17 -15.06 -14.95
C LYS A 413 18.06 -13.66 -15.57
N LYS A 414 18.78 -12.66 -15.02
CA LYS A 414 18.69 -11.25 -15.43
C LYS A 414 19.90 -10.80 -16.25
N THR A 415 21.10 -11.18 -15.83
CA THR A 415 22.34 -10.68 -16.43
C THR A 415 23.11 -11.81 -17.09
N GLN A 416 23.36 -11.69 -18.38
CA GLN A 416 24.20 -12.65 -19.10
C GLN A 416 25.64 -12.56 -18.58
N SER A 417 26.30 -13.70 -18.37
CA SER A 417 27.66 -13.82 -17.81
C SER A 417 27.79 -13.49 -16.31
N ALA A 418 26.68 -13.33 -15.58
CA ALA A 418 26.69 -13.22 -14.12
C ALA A 418 25.98 -14.42 -13.47
N TYR A 419 26.15 -14.55 -12.16
CA TYR A 419 25.58 -15.61 -11.36
C TYR A 419 24.69 -15.04 -10.24
N ASP A 420 23.57 -15.71 -9.98
CA ASP A 420 22.73 -15.45 -8.80
C ASP A 420 23.26 -16.34 -7.65
N LEU A 421 23.82 -15.70 -6.63
CA LEU A 421 24.26 -16.31 -5.37
C LEU A 421 23.11 -16.23 -4.35
N HIS A 422 22.63 -17.39 -3.93
CA HIS A 422 21.60 -17.58 -2.91
C HIS A 422 22.26 -17.96 -1.59
N VAL A 423 22.06 -17.15 -0.55
CA VAL A 423 22.65 -17.35 0.79
C VAL A 423 21.53 -17.57 1.80
N LEU A 424 21.57 -18.68 2.53
CA LEU A 424 20.63 -18.94 3.63
C LEU A 424 21.05 -18.13 4.85
N THR A 425 20.21 -17.20 5.27
CA THR A 425 20.49 -16.26 6.36
C THR A 425 19.46 -16.42 7.48
N THR A 426 19.92 -16.36 8.74
CA THR A 426 19.05 -16.29 9.92
C THR A 426 19.44 -15.07 10.74
N ILE A 427 18.54 -14.08 10.77
CA ILE A 427 18.82 -12.74 11.27
C ILE A 427 17.83 -12.42 12.39
N PRO A 428 18.30 -12.15 13.62
CA PRO A 428 17.42 -11.76 14.71
C PRO A 428 16.65 -10.48 14.43
N GLY A 429 15.53 -10.27 15.11
CA GLY A 429 14.66 -9.12 14.86
C GLY A 429 15.30 -7.78 15.23
N LEU A 430 15.08 -6.76 14.40
CA LEU A 430 15.67 -5.42 14.53
C LEU A 430 17.20 -5.43 14.70
N SER A 431 17.87 -6.30 13.96
CA SER A 431 19.32 -6.47 14.02
C SER A 431 19.89 -6.77 12.62
N TYR A 432 21.21 -6.81 12.51
CA TYR A 432 21.90 -7.18 11.28
C TYR A 432 23.02 -8.19 11.54
N ARG A 433 23.36 -8.94 10.50
CA ARG A 433 24.47 -9.90 10.44
C ARG A 433 25.47 -9.48 9.36
N TYR A 434 26.71 -9.93 9.49
CA TYR A 434 27.76 -9.66 8.51
C TYR A 434 28.14 -10.94 7.79
N TYR A 435 28.38 -10.84 6.48
CA TYR A 435 28.82 -11.95 5.66
C TYR A 435 30.00 -11.52 4.79
N SER A 436 31.03 -12.38 4.70
CA SER A 436 32.14 -12.24 3.76
C SER A 436 31.90 -13.16 2.56
N ILE A 437 31.99 -12.60 1.36
CA ILE A 437 31.75 -13.27 0.08
C ILE A 437 33.04 -13.17 -0.73
N ARG A 438 33.74 -14.28 -0.94
CA ARG A 438 35.04 -14.30 -1.63
C ARG A 438 35.01 -15.22 -2.84
N SER A 439 35.70 -14.82 -3.90
CA SER A 439 35.97 -15.72 -5.02
C SER A 439 36.94 -16.81 -4.58
N THR A 440 36.70 -18.03 -5.05
CA THR A 440 37.64 -19.17 -4.90
C THR A 440 38.14 -19.65 -6.27
N GLU A 441 38.08 -18.79 -7.28
CA GLU A 441 38.66 -19.05 -8.60
C GLU A 441 40.20 -18.94 -8.50
N GLY A 442 40.92 -20.05 -8.76
CA GLY A 442 42.39 -20.06 -8.81
C GLY A 442 43.12 -20.77 -7.66
N THR A 443 42.46 -21.11 -6.55
CA THR A 443 43.07 -21.99 -5.53
C THR A 443 43.09 -23.44 -6.04
N GLN A 444 44.25 -23.86 -6.56
CA GLN A 444 44.56 -25.28 -6.78
C GLN A 444 44.43 -26.04 -5.45
N GLU A 445 43.96 -27.28 -5.56
CA GLU A 445 44.04 -28.43 -4.65
C GLU A 445 44.56 -28.17 -3.21
N GLU A 446 43.84 -28.68 -2.21
CA GLU A 446 44.22 -28.79 -0.77
C GLU A 446 43.60 -27.84 0.26
N THR A 447 42.38 -27.35 0.07
CA THR A 447 41.55 -27.00 1.24
C THR A 447 40.19 -27.68 1.19
N ASN A 448 39.84 -28.43 2.24
CA ASN A 448 38.51 -29.00 2.49
C ASN A 448 37.43 -27.90 2.74
N GLN A 449 37.57 -26.73 2.13
CA GLN A 449 36.62 -25.62 2.27
C GLN A 449 35.41 -25.88 1.36
N LEU A 450 34.24 -26.17 1.95
CA LEU A 450 33.00 -26.29 1.19
C LEU A 450 32.61 -24.92 0.60
N GLY A 451 32.66 -24.78 -0.73
CA GLY A 451 32.12 -23.60 -1.42
C GLY A 451 30.60 -23.65 -1.59
N ALA A 452 30.01 -22.55 -2.09
CA ALA A 452 28.61 -22.50 -2.49
C ALA A 452 28.29 -23.63 -3.50
N SER A 453 27.19 -24.34 -3.29
CA SER A 453 26.83 -25.46 -4.16
C SER A 453 26.35 -24.96 -5.53
N LEU A 454 26.93 -25.46 -6.61
CA LEU A 454 26.48 -25.15 -7.96
C LEU A 454 25.16 -25.88 -8.27
N ALA A 455 24.14 -25.12 -8.68
CA ALA A 455 22.86 -25.68 -9.11
C ALA A 455 22.97 -26.34 -10.50
N ARG A 456 22.18 -27.39 -10.72
CA ARG A 456 22.12 -28.12 -11.99
C ARG A 456 20.89 -27.68 -12.78
N THR A 457 21.11 -27.23 -14.02
CA THR A 457 20.04 -26.81 -14.93
C THR A 457 19.62 -27.95 -15.85
N SER A 458 18.33 -28.28 -15.83
CA SER A 458 17.70 -29.21 -16.77
C SER A 458 16.78 -28.46 -17.73
N ASN A 459 16.99 -28.65 -19.04
CA ASN A 459 16.22 -28.01 -20.10
C ASN A 459 15.17 -28.97 -20.67
N PHE A 460 13.90 -28.55 -20.77
CA PHE A 460 12.79 -29.41 -21.24
C PHE A 460 12.30 -29.09 -22.66
N GLY A 461 12.97 -28.15 -23.34
CA GLY A 461 12.59 -27.69 -24.68
C GLY A 461 11.27 -26.93 -24.70
N ARG A 462 10.85 -26.44 -25.87
CA ARG A 462 9.57 -25.73 -26.04
C ARG A 462 8.45 -26.71 -26.38
N LYS A 463 7.30 -26.54 -25.74
CA LYS A 463 6.11 -27.36 -25.96
C LYS A 463 4.95 -26.53 -26.50
N LYS A 464 4.25 -27.07 -27.51
CA LYS A 464 3.09 -26.44 -28.13
C LYS A 464 1.82 -26.77 -27.33
N LYS A 465 0.77 -25.98 -27.58
CA LYS A 465 -0.56 -26.03 -26.95
C LYS A 465 -1.19 -27.42 -26.77
N THR A 466 -1.06 -28.34 -27.73
CA THR A 466 -1.85 -29.58 -27.74
C THR A 466 -1.14 -30.70 -26.96
N PRO A 467 -1.75 -31.22 -25.88
CA PRO A 467 -1.21 -32.39 -25.20
C PRO A 467 -1.25 -33.60 -26.15
N ALA A 468 -0.29 -34.51 -25.98
CA ALA A 468 -0.45 -35.87 -26.46
C ALA A 468 -1.66 -36.52 -25.75
N ARG A 469 -2.25 -37.56 -26.36
CA ARG A 469 -3.49 -38.21 -25.89
C ARG A 469 -3.49 -38.49 -24.37
N PRO A 470 -4.66 -38.42 -23.69
CA PRO A 470 -4.77 -38.42 -22.22
C PRO A 470 -4.31 -39.69 -21.48
N ARG A 471 -3.81 -40.74 -22.16
CA ARG A 471 -3.52 -42.03 -21.51
C ARG A 471 -2.14 -42.14 -20.84
N ASP A 472 -1.19 -41.26 -21.14
CA ASP A 472 0.15 -41.28 -20.52
C ASP A 472 0.70 -39.85 -20.28
N ARG A 473 0.11 -39.09 -19.35
CA ARG A 473 0.65 -37.78 -18.97
C ARG A 473 1.90 -37.96 -18.10
N HIS A 474 3.03 -37.48 -18.61
CA HIS A 474 4.31 -37.56 -17.90
C HIS A 474 4.47 -36.34 -17.00
N LEU A 475 4.35 -36.53 -15.68
CA LEU A 475 4.51 -35.45 -14.70
C LEU A 475 5.95 -35.40 -14.18
N ILE A 476 6.51 -34.19 -14.13
CA ILE A 476 7.77 -33.89 -13.45
C ILE A 476 7.41 -33.33 -12.08
N HIS A 477 8.01 -33.87 -11.03
CA HIS A 477 7.80 -33.37 -9.67
C HIS A 477 9.02 -32.56 -9.22
N VAL A 478 8.75 -31.43 -8.57
CA VAL A 478 9.72 -30.62 -7.82
C VAL A 478 9.18 -30.53 -6.41
N GLU A 479 9.97 -30.97 -5.44
CA GLU A 479 9.50 -31.07 -4.06
C GLU A 479 10.41 -30.33 -3.09
N ASN A 480 9.80 -29.89 -1.99
CA ASN A 480 10.48 -29.56 -0.75
C ASN A 480 9.78 -30.27 0.41
N ASP A 481 10.10 -29.90 1.64
CA ASP A 481 9.54 -30.53 2.85
C ASP A 481 8.02 -30.37 2.99
N CYS A 482 7.42 -29.38 2.34
CA CYS A 482 6.04 -28.96 2.58
C CYS A 482 5.12 -29.12 1.35
N TYR A 483 5.68 -29.05 0.15
CA TYR A 483 4.98 -29.18 -1.13
C TYR A 483 5.70 -30.12 -2.08
N THR A 484 4.91 -30.83 -2.88
CA THR A 484 5.37 -31.36 -4.16
C THR A 484 4.58 -30.69 -5.28
N VAL A 485 5.30 -29.98 -6.15
CA VAL A 485 4.78 -29.29 -7.32
C VAL A 485 4.93 -30.18 -8.54
N PHE A 486 3.83 -30.46 -9.22
CA PHE A 486 3.79 -31.27 -10.43
C PHE A 486 3.65 -30.38 -11.66
N LEU A 487 4.56 -30.57 -12.61
CA LEU A 487 4.61 -29.91 -13.90
C LEU A 487 4.28 -30.94 -14.99
N ASP A 488 3.43 -30.56 -15.92
CA ASP A 488 3.09 -31.38 -17.08
C ASP A 488 4.21 -31.26 -18.13
N ARG A 489 4.89 -32.37 -18.45
CA ARG A 489 6.00 -32.41 -19.42
C ARG A 489 5.54 -32.19 -20.87
N ASP A 490 4.27 -32.39 -21.17
CA ASP A 490 3.72 -32.23 -22.52
C ASP A 490 3.35 -30.77 -22.81
N THR A 491 3.09 -29.98 -21.77
CA THR A 491 2.70 -28.56 -21.89
C THR A 491 3.70 -27.60 -21.25
N ASN A 492 4.61 -28.08 -20.41
CA ASN A 492 5.50 -27.29 -19.55
C ASN A 492 4.76 -26.38 -18.54
N LEU A 493 3.50 -26.68 -18.21
CA LEU A 493 2.69 -25.90 -17.28
C LEU A 493 2.62 -26.55 -15.90
N LEU A 494 2.32 -25.73 -14.88
CA LEU A 494 1.91 -26.20 -13.56
C LEU A 494 0.62 -27.03 -13.71
N HIS A 495 0.61 -28.21 -13.11
CA HIS A 495 -0.51 -29.17 -13.19
C HIS A 495 -1.23 -29.28 -11.84
N SER A 496 -0.47 -29.55 -10.78
CA SER A 496 -1.02 -29.74 -9.44
C SER A 496 0.01 -29.48 -8.36
N ILE A 497 -0.47 -29.18 -7.15
CA ILE A 497 0.36 -29.02 -5.97
C ILE A 497 -0.18 -29.99 -4.91
N TRP A 498 0.69 -30.84 -4.39
CA TRP A 498 0.43 -31.69 -3.24
C TRP A 498 0.98 -31.01 -1.98
N GLU A 499 0.08 -30.67 -1.05
CA GLU A 499 0.44 -30.18 0.27
C GLU A 499 0.61 -31.38 1.21
N ARG A 500 1.85 -31.61 1.63
CA ARG A 500 2.27 -32.85 2.28
C ARG A 500 1.66 -33.03 3.68
N GLY A 501 1.47 -31.94 4.42
CA GLY A 501 0.95 -31.96 5.79
C GLY A 501 -0.51 -32.40 5.91
N SER A 502 -1.39 -31.95 5.03
CA SER A 502 -2.78 -32.41 4.95
C SER A 502 -2.99 -33.58 3.99
N ASN A 503 -1.92 -34.06 3.37
CA ASN A 503 -1.94 -35.11 2.33
C ASN A 503 -2.99 -34.82 1.24
N ARG A 504 -3.06 -33.56 0.77
CA ARG A 504 -4.07 -33.14 -0.20
C ARG A 504 -3.42 -32.60 -1.47
N THR A 505 -3.83 -33.17 -2.59
CA THR A 505 -3.45 -32.67 -3.91
C THR A 505 -4.56 -31.77 -4.45
N VAL A 506 -4.19 -30.57 -4.86
CA VAL A 506 -5.06 -29.63 -5.55
C VAL A 506 -4.54 -29.47 -6.97
N GLN A 507 -5.38 -29.72 -7.97
CA GLN A 507 -5.07 -29.34 -9.34
C GLN A 507 -4.96 -27.83 -9.39
N VAL A 508 -3.87 -27.31 -9.95
CA VAL A 508 -3.56 -25.89 -10.06
C VAL A 508 -2.86 -25.67 -11.39
N THR A 509 -3.43 -24.84 -12.25
CA THR A 509 -2.79 -24.39 -13.49
C THR A 509 -2.64 -22.88 -13.46
N GLN A 510 -1.52 -22.37 -13.97
CA GLN A 510 -1.26 -20.94 -14.09
C GLN A 510 -0.91 -20.59 -15.54
N GLU A 511 -1.62 -19.63 -16.10
CA GLU A 511 -1.36 -19.15 -17.46
C GLU A 511 -1.58 -17.64 -17.58
N PHE A 512 -0.80 -17.02 -18.47
CA PHE A 512 -1.02 -15.64 -18.88
C PHE A 512 -2.18 -15.57 -19.88
N MET A 513 -3.06 -14.58 -19.67
CA MET A 513 -4.17 -14.24 -20.54
C MET A 513 -4.18 -12.73 -20.81
N GLU A 514 -4.83 -12.30 -21.89
CA GLU A 514 -4.99 -10.90 -22.26
C GLU A 514 -6.46 -10.58 -22.52
N TYR A 515 -6.97 -9.55 -21.85
CA TYR A 515 -8.16 -8.86 -22.31
C TYR A 515 -7.79 -7.91 -23.45
N HIS A 516 -8.66 -7.83 -24.45
CA HIS A 516 -8.55 -6.85 -25.52
C HIS A 516 -9.40 -5.63 -25.19
N ALA A 517 -8.80 -4.45 -25.29
CA ALA A 517 -9.50 -3.18 -25.10
C ALA A 517 -9.88 -2.57 -26.45
N ASN A 518 -11.02 -1.88 -26.48
CA ASN A 518 -11.38 -0.99 -27.57
C ASN A 518 -10.64 0.34 -27.40
N ALA A 519 -10.19 0.94 -28.51
CA ALA A 519 -9.47 2.22 -28.53
C ALA A 519 -10.10 3.24 -29.47
N ASP A 520 -11.25 2.92 -30.08
CA ASP A 520 -12.00 3.84 -30.91
C ASP A 520 -13.44 3.94 -30.40
N LEU A 521 -13.77 5.14 -29.92
CA LEU A 521 -15.08 5.50 -29.37
C LEU A 521 -16.23 5.27 -30.36
N LYS A 522 -15.96 5.29 -31.67
CA LYS A 522 -16.97 4.98 -32.69
C LYS A 522 -17.48 3.55 -32.60
N TYR A 523 -16.67 2.63 -32.07
CA TYR A 523 -16.99 1.21 -31.97
C TYR A 523 -17.37 0.76 -30.56
N GLY A 524 -17.50 1.69 -29.60
CA GLY A 524 -18.00 1.44 -28.25
C GLY A 524 -17.21 2.14 -27.15
N PHE A 525 -17.48 1.79 -25.89
CA PHE A 525 -16.71 2.29 -24.75
C PHE A 525 -15.24 1.83 -24.82
N VAL A 526 -14.34 2.63 -24.28
CA VAL A 526 -12.89 2.40 -24.29
C VAL A 526 -12.36 2.16 -22.86
N SER A 527 -11.30 1.37 -22.73
CA SER A 527 -10.51 1.31 -21.48
C SER A 527 -9.53 2.47 -21.46
N ASP A 528 -9.24 3.01 -20.27
CA ASP A 528 -8.23 4.05 -20.07
C ASP A 528 -7.47 3.85 -18.73
N ASN A 529 -6.79 4.89 -18.26
CA ASN A 529 -6.00 4.84 -17.01
C ASN A 529 -6.87 4.49 -15.78
N PHE A 530 -8.16 4.83 -15.82
CA PHE A 530 -9.14 4.59 -14.76
C PHE A 530 -9.99 3.35 -15.05
N VAL A 531 -10.58 3.29 -16.24
CA VAL A 531 -11.65 2.37 -16.62
C VAL A 531 -11.09 1.08 -17.20
N PHE A 532 -11.68 -0.04 -16.78
CA PHE A 532 -11.49 -1.34 -17.41
C PHE A 532 -12.77 -1.73 -18.16
N MET A 533 -12.68 -1.83 -19.49
CA MET A 533 -13.77 -2.17 -20.42
C MET A 533 -13.29 -3.25 -21.40
N PRO A 534 -13.23 -4.52 -20.99
CA PRO A 534 -12.85 -5.58 -21.91
C PRO A 534 -13.92 -5.78 -23.00
N ILE A 535 -13.50 -5.96 -24.25
CA ILE A 535 -14.42 -6.26 -25.37
C ILE A 535 -15.05 -7.65 -25.18
N ASP A 536 -14.26 -8.63 -24.76
CA ASP A 536 -14.65 -10.02 -24.61
C ASP A 536 -13.86 -10.72 -23.50
N SER A 537 -14.11 -12.02 -23.31
CA SER A 537 -13.37 -12.85 -22.35
C SER A 537 -11.88 -12.90 -22.69
N ALA A 538 -11.02 -12.90 -21.67
CA ALA A 538 -9.57 -12.94 -21.85
C ALA A 538 -9.12 -14.11 -22.74
N LYS A 539 -8.18 -13.83 -23.65
CA LYS A 539 -7.62 -14.76 -24.62
C LYS A 539 -6.19 -15.10 -24.26
N ARG A 540 -5.74 -16.28 -24.67
CA ARG A 540 -4.36 -16.69 -24.48
C ARG A 540 -3.43 -15.99 -25.50
N PRO A 541 -2.38 -15.27 -25.07
CA PRO A 541 -1.50 -14.52 -25.97
C PRO A 541 -0.23 -15.26 -26.39
N TRP A 542 -0.11 -16.55 -26.09
CA TRP A 542 1.12 -17.33 -26.32
C TRP A 542 0.83 -18.67 -27.02
N ASN A 543 1.83 -19.16 -27.77
CA ASN A 543 1.74 -20.36 -28.61
C ASN A 543 2.54 -21.56 -28.09
N SER A 544 3.62 -21.31 -27.34
CA SER A 544 4.45 -22.36 -26.74
C SER A 544 5.08 -21.92 -25.42
N VAL A 545 5.42 -22.90 -24.60
CA VAL A 545 6.07 -22.70 -23.29
C VAL A 545 7.38 -23.47 -23.26
N GLY A 546 8.47 -22.78 -22.97
CA GLY A 546 9.76 -23.37 -22.63
C GLY A 546 9.88 -23.52 -21.11
N MET A 547 10.59 -24.55 -20.65
CA MET A 547 10.82 -24.76 -19.22
C MET A 547 12.25 -25.16 -18.92
N GLN A 548 12.77 -24.61 -17.83
CA GLN A 548 14.02 -25.00 -17.18
C GLN A 548 13.77 -25.29 -15.71
N ILE A 549 14.44 -26.30 -15.18
CA ILE A 549 14.48 -26.57 -13.73
C ILE A 549 15.93 -26.43 -13.29
N VAL A 550 16.18 -25.46 -12.41
CA VAL A 550 17.49 -25.19 -11.80
C VAL A 550 17.45 -25.76 -10.39
N ALA A 551 17.92 -27.00 -10.25
CA ALA A 551 17.88 -27.75 -9.00
C ALA A 551 19.19 -27.54 -8.23
N GLY A 552 19.12 -27.03 -7.01
CA GLY A 552 20.26 -26.95 -6.12
C GLY A 552 19.92 -27.37 -4.69
N LYS A 553 20.91 -27.28 -3.79
CA LYS A 553 20.78 -27.79 -2.41
C LYS A 553 19.90 -26.93 -1.51
N LEU A 554 19.88 -25.61 -1.72
CA LEU A 554 19.09 -24.68 -0.90
C LEU A 554 17.68 -24.47 -1.44
N MET A 555 17.54 -24.49 -2.77
CA MET A 555 16.26 -24.27 -3.42
C MET A 555 16.29 -24.80 -4.85
N THR A 556 15.10 -25.09 -5.37
CA THR A 556 14.87 -25.34 -6.80
C THR A 556 14.10 -24.18 -7.41
N GLU A 557 14.61 -23.64 -8.54
CA GLU A 557 13.92 -22.63 -9.34
C GLU A 557 13.37 -23.25 -10.63
N ILE A 558 12.07 -23.12 -10.84
CA ILE A 558 11.37 -23.49 -12.07
C ILE A 558 11.21 -22.22 -12.91
N ARG A 559 11.77 -22.21 -14.12
CA ARG A 559 11.69 -21.09 -15.06
C ARG A 559 10.79 -21.49 -16.23
N GLN A 560 9.63 -20.85 -16.36
CA GLN A 560 8.70 -21.06 -17.47
C GLN A 560 8.68 -19.82 -18.36
N TYR A 561 8.88 -20.01 -19.67
CA TYR A 561 9.00 -18.94 -20.66
C TYR A 561 7.88 -19.07 -21.69
N PHE A 562 7.05 -18.04 -21.84
CA PHE A 562 5.88 -18.06 -22.70
C PHE A 562 6.14 -17.23 -23.96
N TYR A 563 6.07 -17.89 -25.11
CA TYR A 563 6.41 -17.30 -26.41
C TYR A 563 5.14 -16.99 -27.21
N ARG A 564 4.98 -15.74 -27.62
CA ARG A 564 3.91 -15.30 -28.53
C ARG A 564 4.03 -15.95 -29.90
N TRP A 565 5.24 -15.97 -30.48
CA TRP A 565 5.49 -16.53 -31.82
C TRP A 565 6.35 -17.80 -31.75
N ALA A 566 5.91 -18.85 -32.45
CA ALA A 566 6.60 -20.15 -32.44
C ALA A 566 8.02 -20.10 -33.04
N GLN A 567 8.26 -19.17 -33.98
CA GLN A 567 9.51 -19.03 -34.73
C GLN A 567 10.52 -18.06 -34.07
N ALA A 568 10.12 -17.30 -33.04
CA ALA A 568 11.01 -16.33 -32.40
C ALA A 568 12.01 -17.05 -31.46
N PRO A 569 13.32 -17.09 -31.77
CA PRO A 569 14.25 -17.99 -31.08
C PRO A 569 14.63 -17.55 -29.66
N ARG A 570 14.42 -16.29 -29.25
CA ARG A 570 14.83 -15.81 -27.90
C ARG A 570 13.85 -14.93 -27.12
N ASN A 571 12.85 -14.32 -27.76
CA ASN A 571 12.01 -13.31 -27.09
C ASN A 571 10.71 -13.90 -26.56
N HIS A 572 10.68 -14.22 -25.27
CA HIS A 572 9.45 -14.55 -24.55
C HIS A 572 8.79 -13.25 -24.06
N THR A 573 7.47 -13.14 -24.21
CA THR A 573 6.72 -11.98 -23.71
C THR A 573 6.47 -12.10 -22.22
N TYR A 574 6.25 -13.33 -21.74
CA TYR A 574 5.98 -13.63 -20.35
C TYR A 574 6.93 -14.67 -19.77
N ALA A 575 7.21 -14.58 -18.48
CA ALA A 575 7.88 -15.64 -17.74
C ALA A 575 7.34 -15.77 -16.32
N ILE A 576 7.41 -16.99 -15.79
CA ILE A 576 7.18 -17.30 -14.36
C ILE A 576 8.47 -17.92 -13.82
N TYR A 577 9.00 -17.35 -12.75
CA TYR A 577 10.11 -17.90 -11.99
C TYR A 577 9.59 -18.35 -10.63
N SER A 578 9.35 -19.65 -10.45
CA SER A 578 8.85 -20.23 -9.20
C SER A 578 9.99 -20.82 -8.38
N ARG A 579 10.10 -20.46 -7.10
CA ARG A 579 11.14 -20.97 -6.19
C ARG A 579 10.53 -21.78 -5.06
N LEU A 580 11.13 -22.95 -4.81
CA LEU A 580 10.83 -23.81 -3.67
C LEU A 580 12.10 -23.98 -2.84
N ALA A 581 12.06 -23.54 -1.59
CA ALA A 581 13.19 -23.66 -0.66
C ALA A 581 13.25 -25.06 -0.04
N HIS A 582 14.46 -25.62 0.07
CA HIS A 582 14.80 -26.92 0.67
C HIS A 582 15.45 -26.69 2.04
N VAL A 583 14.69 -26.17 2.99
CA VAL A 583 15.20 -25.89 4.35
C VAL A 583 14.46 -26.76 5.35
N PRO A 584 15.16 -27.62 6.12
CA PRO A 584 14.55 -28.49 7.12
C PRO A 584 13.66 -27.71 8.09
N LEU A 585 12.45 -28.21 8.32
CA LEU A 585 11.48 -27.64 9.27
C LEU A 585 12.08 -27.39 10.67
N ALA A 586 13.04 -28.22 11.09
CA ALA A 586 13.73 -28.11 12.38
C ALA A 586 14.52 -26.80 12.58
N GLN A 587 14.84 -26.07 11.50
CA GLN A 587 15.62 -24.82 11.54
C GLN A 587 14.73 -23.56 11.67
N GLY A 588 13.48 -23.69 12.09
CA GLY A 588 12.56 -22.54 12.22
C GLY A 588 12.10 -21.95 10.88
N ALA A 589 12.31 -22.69 9.78
CA ALA A 589 12.06 -22.27 8.40
C ALA A 589 10.63 -22.57 7.92
N GLU A 590 9.65 -22.68 8.83
CA GLU A 590 8.25 -23.00 8.49
C GLU A 590 7.69 -22.03 7.43
N LEU A 591 7.97 -20.74 7.56
CA LEU A 591 7.53 -19.73 6.58
C LEU A 591 8.16 -19.93 5.19
N LEU A 592 9.38 -20.46 5.10
CA LEU A 592 10.07 -20.70 3.83
C LEU A 592 9.53 -21.92 3.10
N CYS A 593 9.34 -23.05 3.79
CA CYS A 593 8.86 -24.26 3.13
C CYS A 593 7.40 -24.13 2.68
N ARG A 594 6.57 -23.39 3.44
CA ARG A 594 5.10 -23.27 3.27
C ARG A 594 4.68 -22.25 2.23
N ARG A 595 5.60 -21.69 1.43
CA ARG A 595 5.28 -20.79 0.32
C ARG A 595 5.98 -21.19 -0.97
N ILE A 596 5.35 -20.88 -2.09
CA ILE A 596 5.99 -20.90 -3.42
C ILE A 596 6.17 -19.45 -3.83
N GLU A 597 7.41 -19.02 -3.99
CA GLU A 597 7.72 -17.63 -4.38
C GLU A 597 7.71 -17.51 -5.90
N GLN A 598 6.92 -16.60 -6.45
CA GLN A 598 6.81 -16.40 -7.89
C GLN A 598 7.15 -14.95 -8.27
N GLU A 599 8.16 -14.78 -9.11
CA GLU A 599 8.44 -13.53 -9.83
C GLU A 599 7.96 -13.70 -11.27
N TYR A 600 7.23 -12.72 -11.78
CA TYR A 600 6.73 -12.71 -13.16
C TYR A 600 7.50 -11.70 -13.99
N ARG A 601 7.63 -11.97 -15.28
CA ARG A 601 8.04 -10.99 -16.29
C ARG A 601 6.85 -10.76 -17.21
N VAL A 602 6.41 -9.51 -17.38
CA VAL A 602 5.20 -9.18 -18.15
C VAL A 602 5.50 -8.02 -19.11
N GLY A 603 5.61 -8.33 -20.40
CA GLY A 603 5.72 -7.34 -21.48
C GLY A 603 7.05 -7.38 -22.27
N PRO A 604 7.25 -6.43 -23.20
CA PRO A 604 6.33 -5.36 -23.58
C PRO A 604 4.99 -5.89 -24.12
N LEU A 605 3.89 -5.24 -23.78
CA LEU A 605 2.55 -5.60 -24.27
C LEU A 605 2.31 -5.02 -25.67
N GLU A 606 1.49 -5.70 -26.48
CA GLU A 606 0.86 -5.07 -27.65
C GLU A 606 -0.08 -3.95 -27.21
N LEU A 607 -0.33 -2.97 -28.08
CA LEU A 607 -1.26 -1.89 -27.79
C LEU A 607 -2.69 -2.45 -27.58
N ASN A 608 -3.43 -1.87 -26.64
CA ASN A 608 -4.79 -2.26 -26.27
C ASN A 608 -4.88 -3.69 -25.72
N ARG A 609 -3.95 -4.01 -24.81
CA ARG A 609 -3.91 -5.28 -24.08
C ARG A 609 -3.83 -5.04 -22.59
N GLU A 610 -4.56 -5.87 -21.85
CA GLU A 610 -4.54 -5.89 -20.40
C GLU A 610 -4.21 -7.33 -19.97
N ALA A 611 -2.97 -7.51 -19.50
CA ALA A 611 -2.40 -8.83 -19.20
C ALA A 611 -2.75 -9.26 -17.78
N ILE A 612 -3.24 -10.48 -17.65
CA ILE A 612 -3.61 -11.11 -16.38
C ILE A 612 -2.87 -12.43 -16.20
N LEU A 613 -2.66 -12.83 -14.95
CA LEU A 613 -2.34 -14.21 -14.59
C LEU A 613 -3.62 -14.88 -14.10
N ARG A 614 -4.05 -15.93 -14.77
CA ARG A 614 -5.17 -16.77 -14.34
C ARG A 614 -4.63 -18.02 -13.65
N THR A 615 -5.07 -18.23 -12.41
CA THR A 615 -4.83 -19.46 -11.64
C THR A 615 -6.13 -20.24 -11.57
N SER A 616 -6.19 -21.38 -12.25
CA SER A 616 -7.36 -22.28 -12.22
C SER A 616 -7.08 -23.47 -11.32
N THR A 617 -8.04 -23.82 -10.48
CA THR A 617 -7.88 -24.85 -9.46
C THR A 617 -9.06 -25.82 -9.40
N SER A 618 -8.84 -26.96 -8.76
CA SER A 618 -9.92 -27.89 -8.36
C SER A 618 -10.68 -27.47 -7.09
N LEU A 619 -10.44 -26.28 -6.54
CA LEU A 619 -11.18 -25.78 -5.36
C LEU A 619 -12.61 -25.38 -5.75
N HIS A 620 -13.56 -25.63 -4.86
CA HIS A 620 -14.97 -25.26 -5.04
C HIS A 620 -15.32 -24.00 -4.24
N ASN A 621 -14.85 -22.84 -4.69
CA ASN A 621 -15.07 -21.55 -4.02
C ASN A 621 -16.43 -20.91 -4.31
N LYS A 622 -17.26 -21.49 -5.18
CA LYS A 622 -18.58 -20.95 -5.57
C LYS A 622 -18.50 -19.51 -6.10
N GLN A 623 -17.40 -19.17 -6.80
CA GLN A 623 -17.09 -17.80 -7.27
C GLN A 623 -17.06 -16.76 -6.13
N VAL A 624 -16.67 -17.20 -4.93
CA VAL A 624 -16.39 -16.30 -3.80
C VAL A 624 -14.89 -16.05 -3.75
N LEU A 625 -14.52 -14.78 -3.78
CA LEU A 625 -13.17 -14.28 -3.58
C LEU A 625 -13.10 -13.56 -2.23
N HIS A 626 -11.98 -13.64 -1.55
CA HIS A 626 -11.66 -12.75 -0.45
C HIS A 626 -10.49 -11.87 -0.87
N SER A 627 -10.63 -10.55 -0.77
CA SER A 627 -9.54 -9.60 -1.07
C SER A 627 -9.42 -8.58 0.05
N ASP A 628 -8.20 -8.14 0.35
CA ASP A 628 -7.96 -7.17 1.41
C ASP A 628 -8.56 -5.77 1.11
N ASN A 629 -8.75 -4.99 2.16
CA ASN A 629 -9.08 -3.57 2.11
C ASN A 629 -7.85 -2.77 2.59
N ASN A 630 -7.06 -2.26 1.64
CA ASN A 630 -5.81 -1.52 1.88
C ASN A 630 -4.73 -2.29 2.67
N GLY A 631 -4.73 -3.62 2.63
CA GLY A 631 -3.83 -4.48 3.39
C GLY A 631 -4.23 -4.71 4.85
N TYR A 632 -5.44 -4.26 5.26
CA TYR A 632 -5.93 -4.40 6.63
C TYR A 632 -6.94 -5.55 6.77
N GLN A 633 -8.20 -5.33 6.40
CA GLN A 633 -9.29 -6.30 6.64
C GLN A 633 -9.62 -7.11 5.38
N MET A 634 -9.96 -8.39 5.55
CA MET A 634 -10.36 -9.24 4.43
C MET A 634 -11.84 -9.05 4.09
N GLN A 635 -12.13 -8.69 2.84
CA GLN A 635 -13.48 -8.46 2.34
C GLN A 635 -13.97 -9.65 1.54
N ARG A 636 -15.15 -10.16 1.88
CA ARG A 636 -15.82 -11.22 1.12
C ARG A 636 -16.48 -10.65 -0.12
N ARG A 637 -16.05 -11.11 -1.29
CA ARG A 637 -16.51 -10.67 -2.62
C ARG A 637 -17.26 -11.81 -3.31
N VAL A 638 -18.57 -11.68 -3.43
CA VAL A 638 -19.41 -12.65 -4.15
C VAL A 638 -19.54 -12.18 -5.59
N PHE A 639 -19.33 -13.10 -6.54
CA PHE A 639 -19.58 -12.80 -7.94
C PHE A 639 -21.03 -12.35 -8.17
N GLN A 640 -21.19 -11.22 -8.85
CA GLN A 640 -22.48 -10.66 -9.19
C GLN A 640 -22.70 -10.71 -10.70
N LYS A 641 -23.91 -11.09 -11.11
CA LYS A 641 -24.32 -11.02 -12.51
C LYS A 641 -24.86 -9.63 -12.80
N TYR A 642 -24.17 -8.90 -13.67
CA TYR A 642 -24.59 -7.58 -14.13
C TYR A 642 -25.11 -7.66 -15.57
N SER A 643 -26.08 -6.80 -15.91
CA SER A 643 -26.63 -6.68 -17.27
C SER A 643 -25.60 -6.18 -18.27
N SER A 644 -24.64 -5.37 -17.82
CA SER A 644 -23.53 -4.83 -18.61
C SER A 644 -22.24 -4.83 -17.80
N ASN A 645 -21.11 -4.98 -18.51
CA ASN A 645 -19.76 -4.88 -17.96
C ASN A 645 -19.49 -5.82 -16.76
N GLY A 646 -20.04 -7.04 -16.81
CA GLY A 646 -19.97 -7.98 -15.68
C GLY A 646 -18.55 -8.40 -15.29
N ILE A 647 -17.63 -8.48 -16.24
CA ILE A 647 -16.22 -8.83 -15.97
C ILE A 647 -15.57 -7.74 -15.11
N ALA A 648 -15.60 -6.49 -15.56
CA ALA A 648 -14.91 -5.40 -14.89
C ALA A 648 -15.56 -5.04 -13.54
N ARG A 649 -16.89 -5.15 -13.40
CA ARG A 649 -17.59 -4.91 -12.14
C ARG A 649 -17.35 -5.97 -11.07
N ASN A 650 -16.75 -7.12 -11.43
CA ASN A 650 -16.32 -8.15 -10.49
C ASN A 650 -14.81 -8.11 -10.19
N TYR A 651 -14.09 -7.09 -10.69
CA TYR A 651 -12.72 -6.82 -10.24
C TYR A 651 -12.72 -6.01 -8.94
N TYR A 652 -11.85 -6.41 -8.02
CA TYR A 652 -11.67 -5.79 -6.71
C TYR A 652 -10.18 -5.46 -6.50
N PRO A 653 -9.85 -4.49 -5.64
CA PRO A 653 -8.47 -4.25 -5.25
C PRO A 653 -7.92 -5.43 -4.44
N MET A 654 -6.62 -5.68 -4.63
CA MET A 654 -5.76 -6.47 -3.76
C MET A 654 -4.52 -5.62 -3.49
N ALA A 655 -4.45 -4.98 -2.32
CA ALA A 655 -3.29 -4.20 -1.94
C ALA A 655 -2.16 -5.11 -1.41
N GLN A 656 -2.51 -6.22 -0.74
CA GLN A 656 -1.53 -7.14 -0.16
C GLN A 656 -1.92 -8.61 -0.32
N SER A 657 -3.19 -8.99 -0.19
CA SER A 657 -3.60 -10.39 -0.18
C SER A 657 -5.00 -10.63 -0.73
N ALA A 658 -5.14 -11.74 -1.44
CA ALA A 658 -6.41 -12.31 -1.82
C ALA A 658 -6.39 -13.83 -1.68
N PHE A 659 -7.55 -14.46 -1.48
CA PHE A 659 -7.63 -15.92 -1.47
C PHE A 659 -8.98 -16.45 -1.98
N ILE A 660 -8.93 -17.70 -2.42
CA ILE A 660 -10.10 -18.53 -2.68
C ILE A 660 -9.98 -19.80 -1.83
N GLU A 661 -11.11 -20.38 -1.46
CA GLU A 661 -11.13 -21.55 -0.59
C GLU A 661 -12.34 -22.45 -0.85
N ASP A 662 -12.21 -23.71 -0.46
CA ASP A 662 -13.33 -24.62 -0.22
C ASP A 662 -13.35 -25.01 1.27
N GLY A 663 -14.26 -25.91 1.66
CA GLY A 663 -14.40 -26.32 3.08
C GLY A 663 -13.20 -27.09 3.65
N ARG A 664 -12.10 -27.22 2.91
CA ARG A 664 -11.04 -28.19 3.20
C ARG A 664 -9.65 -27.62 2.86
N SER A 665 -9.51 -26.68 1.91
CA SER A 665 -8.26 -25.99 1.54
C SER A 665 -8.49 -24.55 1.08
N ARG A 666 -7.46 -23.73 1.26
CA ARG A 666 -7.39 -22.33 0.85
C ARG A 666 -6.13 -22.12 0.00
N LEU A 667 -6.28 -21.41 -1.12
CA LEU A 667 -5.18 -20.86 -1.91
C LEU A 667 -5.09 -19.35 -1.64
N VAL A 668 -3.99 -18.93 -1.01
CA VAL A 668 -3.68 -17.53 -0.70
C VAL A 668 -2.67 -16.99 -1.69
N LEU A 669 -2.95 -15.80 -2.22
CA LEU A 669 -2.03 -14.93 -2.95
C LEU A 669 -1.59 -13.81 -2.01
N LEU A 670 -0.28 -13.62 -1.91
CA LEU A 670 0.32 -12.45 -1.27
C LEU A 670 1.07 -11.66 -2.34
N SER A 671 0.92 -10.35 -2.36
CA SER A 671 1.48 -9.49 -3.38
C SER A 671 2.43 -8.46 -2.81
N LYS A 672 3.50 -8.17 -3.56
CA LYS A 672 4.46 -7.11 -3.25
C LYS A 672 4.00 -5.72 -3.69
N GLN A 673 2.96 -5.64 -4.50
CA GLN A 673 2.36 -4.40 -5.01
C GLN A 673 0.84 -4.54 -5.17
N ALA A 674 0.13 -3.42 -5.30
CA ALA A 674 -1.31 -3.46 -5.52
C ALA A 674 -1.67 -3.95 -6.93
N HIS A 675 -2.76 -4.72 -7.03
CA HIS A 675 -3.32 -5.24 -8.27
C HIS A 675 -4.85 -5.24 -8.25
N GLY A 676 -5.47 -5.39 -9.42
CA GLY A 676 -6.86 -5.82 -9.55
C GLY A 676 -6.96 -7.35 -9.53
N VAL A 677 -7.91 -7.89 -8.77
CA VAL A 677 -8.15 -9.34 -8.63
C VAL A 677 -9.63 -9.68 -8.84
N SER A 678 -9.91 -10.86 -9.39
CA SER A 678 -11.27 -11.36 -9.57
C SER A 678 -11.36 -12.90 -9.48
N SER A 679 -12.55 -13.42 -9.22
CA SER A 679 -12.92 -14.83 -9.38
C SER A 679 -14.08 -14.92 -10.37
N GLN A 680 -13.76 -14.96 -11.68
CA GLN A 680 -14.76 -14.97 -12.75
C GLN A 680 -15.48 -16.33 -12.86
N GLU A 681 -14.84 -17.43 -12.47
CA GLU A 681 -15.41 -18.78 -12.49
C GLU A 681 -15.07 -19.55 -11.21
N ASN A 682 -15.82 -20.63 -10.94
CA ASN A 682 -15.54 -21.48 -9.79
C ASN A 682 -14.15 -22.11 -9.89
N GLY A 683 -13.40 -22.06 -8.80
CA GLY A 683 -12.03 -22.56 -8.70
C GLY A 683 -10.99 -21.66 -9.34
N GLN A 684 -11.37 -20.48 -9.86
CA GLN A 684 -10.44 -19.56 -10.51
C GLN A 684 -10.20 -18.30 -9.69
N VAL A 685 -8.98 -17.82 -9.75
CA VAL A 685 -8.59 -16.45 -9.37
C VAL A 685 -7.71 -15.88 -10.46
N GLU A 686 -7.98 -14.64 -10.88
CA GLU A 686 -7.16 -13.92 -11.84
C GLU A 686 -6.67 -12.59 -11.28
N VAL A 687 -5.42 -12.25 -11.58
CA VAL A 687 -4.75 -11.02 -11.13
C VAL A 687 -4.33 -10.22 -12.37
N MET A 688 -4.74 -8.96 -12.45
CA MET A 688 -4.32 -8.05 -13.52
C MET A 688 -2.91 -7.51 -13.21
N LEU A 689 -1.96 -7.83 -14.09
CA LEU A 689 -0.53 -7.60 -13.86
C LEU A 689 0.00 -6.37 -14.59
N HIS A 690 -0.49 -6.09 -15.79
CA HIS A 690 -0.02 -4.97 -16.60
C HIS A 690 -1.07 -4.55 -17.63
N ARG A 691 -1.05 -3.29 -18.06
CA ARG A 691 -2.01 -2.71 -19.00
C ARG A 691 -1.28 -1.77 -19.96
N ARG A 692 -1.60 -1.86 -21.24
CA ARG A 692 -1.15 -0.92 -22.27
C ARG A 692 -2.30 -0.56 -23.17
N LEU A 693 -2.69 0.70 -23.16
CA LEU A 693 -3.91 1.21 -23.78
C LEU A 693 -3.62 2.46 -24.59
N TRP A 694 -4.42 2.67 -25.63
CA TRP A 694 -4.48 3.93 -26.34
C TRP A 694 -5.78 4.65 -25.98
N ASN A 695 -5.68 5.90 -25.55
CA ASN A 695 -6.81 6.75 -25.26
C ASN A 695 -7.02 7.70 -26.44
N ASN A 696 -8.24 7.74 -26.98
CA ASN A 696 -8.61 8.57 -28.12
C ASN A 696 -9.63 9.67 -27.75
N PHE A 697 -9.84 9.97 -26.46
CA PHE A 697 -10.61 11.14 -26.06
C PHE A 697 -9.82 12.42 -26.40
N ASP A 698 -10.43 13.34 -27.17
CA ASP A 698 -9.78 14.58 -27.63
C ASP A 698 -9.12 15.35 -26.48
N TRP A 699 -9.83 15.52 -25.36
CA TRP A 699 -9.30 16.20 -24.17
C TRP A 699 -8.14 15.46 -23.50
N ALA A 700 -8.10 14.13 -23.56
CA ALA A 700 -7.06 13.33 -22.92
C ALA A 700 -5.76 13.36 -23.74
N LEU A 701 -5.87 13.56 -25.06
CA LEU A 701 -4.74 13.70 -25.97
C LEU A 701 -3.96 14.99 -25.70
N ASP A 702 -4.65 16.09 -25.37
CA ASP A 702 -4.02 17.39 -25.06
C ASP A 702 -3.09 17.34 -23.84
N TYR A 703 -3.33 16.41 -22.90
CA TYR A 703 -2.56 16.25 -21.66
C TYR A 703 -1.74 14.96 -21.58
N ASP A 704 -1.67 14.19 -22.68
CA ASP A 704 -0.99 12.90 -22.76
C ASP A 704 -1.45 11.90 -21.66
N LEU A 705 -2.76 11.85 -21.37
CA LEU A 705 -3.34 10.96 -20.37
C LEU A 705 -3.57 9.53 -20.89
N THR A 706 -2.71 9.06 -21.79
CA THR A 706 -2.78 7.72 -22.36
C THR A 706 -1.90 6.72 -21.59
N LEU A 707 -2.44 5.55 -21.24
CA LEU A 707 -1.65 4.45 -20.65
C LEU A 707 -0.84 3.67 -21.70
N ASN A 708 -0.03 4.34 -22.51
CA ASN A 708 0.85 3.69 -23.49
C ASN A 708 2.15 3.20 -22.83
N ASP A 709 2.03 2.40 -21.77
CA ASP A 709 3.17 1.88 -21.03
C ASP A 709 3.87 0.75 -21.79
N THR A 710 5.04 1.04 -22.35
CA THR A 710 5.88 0.10 -23.11
C THR A 710 6.82 -0.73 -22.23
N SER A 711 6.83 -0.49 -20.92
CA SER A 711 7.74 -1.16 -19.99
C SER A 711 7.44 -2.65 -19.85
N THR A 712 8.46 -3.40 -19.43
CA THR A 712 8.28 -4.74 -18.89
C THR A 712 8.21 -4.61 -17.36
N VAL A 713 7.13 -5.12 -16.77
CA VAL A 713 6.96 -5.10 -15.31
C VAL A 713 7.31 -6.45 -14.68
N TYR A 714 7.67 -6.42 -13.40
CA TYR A 714 8.12 -7.59 -12.64
C TYR A 714 7.32 -7.82 -11.35
N PRO A 715 6.03 -8.20 -11.42
CA PRO A 715 5.24 -8.51 -10.24
C PRO A 715 5.82 -9.69 -9.45
N VAL A 716 5.62 -9.67 -8.13
CA VAL A 716 5.99 -10.76 -7.24
C VAL A 716 4.75 -11.19 -6.46
N LEU A 717 4.37 -12.46 -6.59
CA LEU A 717 3.31 -13.08 -5.81
C LEU A 717 3.85 -14.30 -5.06
N TRP A 718 3.49 -14.46 -3.80
CA TRP A 718 3.71 -15.70 -3.06
C TRP A 718 2.40 -16.49 -2.98
N LEU A 719 2.50 -17.79 -3.24
CA LEU A 719 1.39 -18.74 -3.11
C LEU A 719 1.51 -19.51 -1.80
N LEU A 720 0.43 -19.57 -1.02
CA LEU A 720 0.29 -20.51 0.09
C LEU A 720 -0.93 -21.38 -0.19
N LEU A 721 -0.78 -22.69 -0.12
CA LEU A 721 -1.86 -23.65 -0.32
C LEU A 721 -1.91 -24.59 0.87
N GLY A 722 -3.08 -24.79 1.47
CA GLY A 722 -3.22 -25.75 2.57
C GLY A 722 -4.55 -25.61 3.30
N PRO A 723 -4.71 -26.26 4.46
CA PRO A 723 -5.88 -26.09 5.31
C PRO A 723 -6.11 -24.63 5.71
N GLN A 724 -7.35 -24.26 5.97
CA GLN A 724 -7.72 -22.90 6.39
C GLN A 724 -7.00 -22.48 7.68
N SER A 725 -6.90 -23.37 8.66
CA SER A 725 -6.20 -23.10 9.93
C SER A 725 -4.72 -22.76 9.73
N LEU A 726 -4.02 -23.54 8.89
CA LEU A 726 -2.60 -23.32 8.57
C LEU A 726 -2.39 -22.01 7.81
N THR A 727 -3.16 -21.79 6.74
CA THR A 727 -3.00 -20.61 5.89
C THR A 727 -3.40 -19.33 6.62
N THR A 728 -4.41 -19.37 7.50
CA THR A 728 -4.78 -18.25 8.37
C THR A 728 -3.60 -17.84 9.25
N ARG A 729 -3.02 -18.80 9.98
CA ARG A 729 -1.85 -18.57 10.84
C ARG A 729 -0.67 -17.94 10.08
N LEU A 730 -0.40 -18.38 8.85
CA LEU A 730 0.82 -17.96 8.14
C LEU A 730 0.65 -16.71 7.29
N ARG A 731 -0.56 -16.41 6.81
CA ARG A 731 -0.84 -15.33 5.84
C ARG A 731 -0.22 -13.99 6.25
N GLN A 732 -0.51 -13.53 7.47
CA GLN A 732 -0.08 -12.21 7.93
C GLN A 732 1.44 -12.09 8.05
N ARG A 733 2.09 -13.07 8.70
CA ARG A 733 3.56 -13.07 8.85
C ARG A 733 4.28 -13.26 7.52
N CYS A 734 3.74 -14.07 6.60
CA CYS A 734 4.26 -14.18 5.24
C CYS A 734 4.08 -12.87 4.46
N GLY A 735 2.95 -12.18 4.60
CA GLY A 735 2.71 -10.86 3.98
C GLY A 735 3.74 -9.83 4.43
N LEU A 736 3.98 -9.76 5.75
CA LEU A 736 5.00 -8.88 6.33
C LEU A 736 6.42 -9.27 5.93
N ALA A 737 6.73 -10.57 5.81
CA ALA A 737 8.03 -11.02 5.33
C ALA A 737 8.26 -10.71 3.83
N LEU A 738 7.19 -10.66 3.01
CA LEU A 738 7.26 -10.23 1.62
C LEU A 738 7.44 -8.71 1.51
N GLN A 739 6.70 -7.95 2.33
CA GLN A 739 6.71 -6.49 2.33
C GLN A 739 8.02 -5.93 2.91
N HIS A 740 8.44 -6.41 4.08
CA HIS A 740 9.62 -5.96 4.81
C HIS A 740 10.75 -7.00 4.79
N ALA A 741 11.12 -7.43 3.59
CA ALA A 741 12.25 -8.33 3.39
C ALA A 741 13.57 -7.72 3.92
N PRO A 742 14.55 -8.53 4.37
CA PRO A 742 15.83 -8.02 4.83
C PRO A 742 16.54 -7.14 3.79
N VAL A 743 17.14 -6.04 4.26
CA VAL A 743 17.89 -5.10 3.43
C VAL A 743 19.35 -5.52 3.40
N VAL A 744 19.91 -5.65 2.19
CA VAL A 744 21.32 -6.02 1.99
C VAL A 744 22.11 -4.78 1.60
N LEU A 745 23.19 -4.53 2.32
CA LEU A 745 24.16 -3.46 2.05
C LEU A 745 25.48 -4.13 1.65
N LEU A 746 25.94 -3.87 0.43
CA LEU A 746 27.18 -4.43 -0.09
C LEU A 746 28.32 -3.40 -0.02
N ARG A 747 29.53 -3.90 0.26
CA ARG A 747 30.78 -3.15 0.24
C ARG A 747 31.88 -4.03 -0.34
N GLU A 748 32.75 -3.48 -1.17
CA GLU A 748 33.92 -4.20 -1.70
C GLU A 748 34.93 -4.52 -0.57
N LEU A 749 35.61 -5.66 -0.67
CA LEU A 749 36.61 -6.13 0.29
C LEU A 749 38.01 -6.19 -0.33
N ASN A 750 38.98 -5.62 0.39
CA ASN A 750 40.41 -5.64 0.03
C ASN A 750 41.16 -6.53 1.04
N GLU A 751 42.34 -7.07 0.68
CA GLU A 751 43.01 -8.17 1.41
C GLU A 751 43.29 -7.88 2.89
N SER A 752 43.57 -6.63 3.23
CA SER A 752 43.95 -6.16 4.57
C SER A 752 42.80 -5.59 5.41
N ALA A 753 41.56 -5.59 4.91
CA ALA A 753 40.42 -4.98 5.60
C ALA A 753 39.91 -5.84 6.78
N GLN A 754 39.91 -5.29 7.99
CA GLN A 754 39.12 -5.87 9.10
C GLN A 754 37.64 -5.82 8.72
N ILE A 755 37.04 -7.00 8.50
CA ILE A 755 35.67 -7.15 7.98
C ILE A 755 34.62 -6.85 9.04
N PHE A 756 34.95 -7.14 10.31
CA PHE A 756 34.00 -7.17 11.40
C PHE A 756 34.40 -6.17 12.50
N PRO A 757 33.44 -5.47 13.12
CA PRO A 757 33.70 -4.72 14.35
C PRO A 757 34.25 -5.70 15.39
N GLY A 758 35.49 -5.53 15.84
CA GLY A 758 36.07 -6.44 16.85
C GLY A 758 35.26 -6.43 18.13
N SER A 759 34.74 -7.58 18.60
CA SER A 759 33.99 -7.82 19.85
C SER A 759 33.06 -6.69 20.37
N GLN A 760 32.57 -5.80 19.50
CA GLN A 760 31.61 -4.77 19.86
C GLN A 760 30.23 -5.42 19.98
N ARG A 761 29.49 -5.04 21.03
CA ARG A 761 28.20 -5.65 21.41
C ARG A 761 27.26 -5.73 20.19
N GLN A 762 27.04 -6.96 19.72
CA GLN A 762 26.02 -7.27 18.73
C GLN A 762 24.68 -6.69 19.20
N GLN A 763 23.95 -6.04 18.31
CA GLN A 763 22.72 -5.36 18.66
C GLN A 763 21.71 -6.37 19.22
N GLU A 764 21.22 -6.13 20.44
CA GLU A 764 20.29 -7.04 21.10
C GLU A 764 19.04 -7.24 20.24
N ALA A 765 18.65 -8.49 20.07
CA ALA A 765 17.52 -8.86 19.24
C ALA A 765 16.20 -8.48 19.91
N VAL A 766 15.25 -8.00 19.11
CA VAL A 766 13.88 -7.75 19.57
C VAL A 766 12.95 -8.76 18.94
N THR A 767 12.15 -9.45 19.77
CA THR A 767 11.15 -10.41 19.31
C THR A 767 9.78 -10.10 19.92
N LEU A 768 8.80 -9.84 19.06
CA LEU A 768 7.40 -9.72 19.43
C LEU A 768 6.69 -11.07 19.36
N PRO A 769 5.60 -11.25 20.13
CA PRO A 769 4.69 -12.37 19.98
C PRO A 769 4.19 -12.54 18.52
N PRO A 770 3.94 -13.77 18.04
CA PRO A 770 3.58 -14.01 16.63
C PRO A 770 2.29 -13.32 16.14
N SER A 771 1.42 -12.87 17.06
CA SER A 771 0.20 -12.12 16.75
C SER A 771 0.40 -10.61 16.62
N LEU A 772 1.61 -10.11 16.88
CA LEU A 772 1.91 -8.68 16.87
C LEU A 772 2.98 -8.33 15.83
N HIS A 773 2.81 -7.16 15.22
CA HIS A 773 3.80 -6.52 14.37
C HIS A 773 4.16 -5.15 14.91
N LEU A 774 5.46 -4.84 14.86
CA LEU A 774 5.98 -3.51 15.11
C LEU A 774 5.75 -2.67 13.86
N GLN A 775 4.66 -1.91 13.81
CA GLN A 775 4.25 -1.17 12.62
C GLN A 775 5.12 0.08 12.38
N ILE A 776 5.62 0.71 13.44
CA ILE A 776 6.63 1.78 13.33
C ILE A 776 7.55 1.78 14.55
N LEU A 777 8.82 2.07 14.30
CA LEU A 777 9.81 2.45 15.30
C LEU A 777 10.68 3.54 14.67
N SER A 778 10.36 4.79 14.97
CA SER A 778 10.97 5.95 14.31
C SER A 778 11.25 7.08 15.30
N ILE A 779 12.28 7.87 15.01
CA ILE A 779 12.48 9.20 15.58
C ILE A 779 11.89 10.18 14.56
N PRO A 780 10.69 10.74 14.78
CA PRO A 780 10.00 11.53 13.75
C PRO A 780 10.71 12.83 13.39
N GLY A 781 11.59 13.31 14.26
CA GLY A 781 12.27 14.61 14.11
C GLY A 781 11.44 15.81 14.56
N TRP A 782 10.37 15.59 15.34
CA TRP A 782 9.52 16.65 15.85
C TRP A 782 10.24 17.59 16.82
N ASN A 783 9.92 18.88 16.75
CA ASN A 783 10.54 19.93 17.58
C ASN A 783 9.55 20.67 18.51
N TYR A 784 8.38 20.07 18.73
CA TYR A 784 7.29 20.60 19.54
C TYR A 784 7.19 19.89 20.90
N SER A 785 6.68 20.59 21.92
CA SER A 785 6.39 19.96 23.22
C SER A 785 5.23 18.97 23.10
N SER A 786 5.37 17.81 23.75
CA SER A 786 4.31 16.81 23.86
C SER A 786 3.12 17.34 24.70
N ASN A 787 3.36 18.35 25.54
CA ASN A 787 2.32 19.07 26.27
C ASN A 787 1.72 20.18 25.39
N HIS A 788 0.42 20.08 25.13
CA HIS A 788 -0.27 20.99 24.23
C HIS A 788 -0.25 22.45 24.72
N THR A 789 -0.44 22.67 26.02
CA THR A 789 -0.47 24.03 26.59
C THR A 789 0.91 24.67 26.51
N GLU A 790 1.96 23.93 26.83
CA GLU A 790 3.35 24.38 26.70
C GLU A 790 3.69 24.70 25.24
N HIS A 791 3.32 23.81 24.31
CA HIS A 791 3.56 24.03 22.89
C HIS A 791 2.88 25.30 22.38
N LEU A 792 1.63 25.57 22.79
CA LEU A 792 0.95 26.82 22.44
C LEU A 792 1.64 28.06 23.02
N GLN A 793 2.15 27.97 24.26
CA GLN A 793 2.93 29.06 24.86
C GLN A 793 4.24 29.29 24.11
N ASP A 794 4.92 28.22 23.68
CA ASP A 794 6.15 28.31 22.89
C ASP A 794 5.90 28.92 21.52
N LEU A 795 4.80 28.55 20.86
CA LEU A 795 4.39 29.18 19.59
C LEU A 795 4.14 30.68 19.73
N GLN A 796 3.65 31.15 20.89
CA GLN A 796 3.47 32.56 21.19
C GLN A 796 4.79 33.28 21.51
N LYS A 797 5.73 32.60 22.18
CA LYS A 797 7.05 33.13 22.56
C LYS A 797 8.06 33.14 21.40
N ARG A 798 7.91 32.25 20.41
CA ARG A 798 8.86 32.09 19.29
C ARG A 798 8.88 33.33 18.37
N HIS A 799 9.81 34.24 18.65
CA HIS A 799 10.26 35.28 17.72
C HIS A 799 11.72 35.10 17.22
N ARG A 800 12.51 34.13 17.72
CA ARG A 800 13.92 33.95 17.30
C ARG A 800 14.40 32.50 17.44
N GLY A 801 14.64 31.81 16.31
CA GLY A 801 15.38 30.53 16.22
C GLY A 801 14.54 29.30 15.80
N LYS A 802 15.14 28.39 15.01
CA LYS A 802 14.56 27.07 14.70
C LYS A 802 14.79 26.13 15.88
N ALA A 803 13.73 25.55 16.44
CA ALA A 803 13.88 24.54 17.47
C ALA A 803 14.54 23.27 16.90
N LYS A 804 15.42 22.66 17.69
CA LYS A 804 16.10 21.41 17.31
C LYS A 804 15.14 20.24 17.49
N ALA A 805 15.24 19.25 16.60
CA ALA A 805 14.50 18.00 16.72
C ALA A 805 14.85 17.30 18.05
N ASP A 806 13.85 16.76 18.73
CA ASP A 806 14.06 15.93 19.91
C ASP A 806 14.34 14.48 19.49
N LEU A 807 15.62 14.12 19.48
CA LEU A 807 16.07 12.78 19.12
C LEU A 807 15.66 11.73 20.16
N ARG A 808 15.30 12.12 21.38
CA ARG A 808 14.92 11.21 22.46
C ARG A 808 13.47 10.75 22.35
N ARG A 809 12.67 11.39 21.49
CA ARG A 809 11.27 11.03 21.28
C ARG A 809 11.14 10.00 20.17
N VAL A 810 10.72 8.80 20.55
CA VAL A 810 10.47 7.68 19.64
C VAL A 810 8.97 7.50 19.46
N LEU A 811 8.53 7.43 18.21
CA LEU A 811 7.19 7.00 17.84
C LEU A 811 7.20 5.47 17.67
N LEU A 812 6.36 4.81 18.46
CA LEU A 812 6.16 3.36 18.46
C LEU A 812 4.69 3.07 18.13
N ARG A 813 4.43 2.12 17.22
CA ARG A 813 3.08 1.59 16.95
C ARG A 813 3.13 0.08 16.87
N LEU A 814 2.22 -0.57 17.58
CA LEU A 814 2.06 -2.03 17.57
C LEU A 814 0.72 -2.35 16.90
N HIS A 815 0.74 -3.31 15.98
CA HIS A 815 -0.42 -3.77 15.24
C HIS A 815 -0.71 -5.23 15.58
N HIS A 816 -1.95 -5.52 15.95
CA HIS A 816 -2.43 -6.89 16.11
C HIS A 816 -2.79 -7.47 14.74
N LEU A 817 -2.21 -8.61 14.37
CA LEU A 817 -2.27 -9.14 13.00
C LEU A 817 -3.56 -9.86 12.65
N TYR A 818 -4.27 -10.36 13.65
CA TYR A 818 -5.43 -11.21 13.46
C TYR A 818 -6.71 -10.53 13.92
N GLU A 819 -7.78 -10.71 13.15
CA GLU A 819 -9.13 -10.28 13.53
C GLU A 819 -9.68 -11.19 14.66
N GLU A 820 -10.69 -10.70 15.39
CA GLU A 820 -11.32 -11.48 16.45
C GLU A 820 -11.92 -12.78 15.88
N GLY A 821 -11.55 -13.93 16.44
CA GLY A 821 -12.02 -15.23 15.98
C GLY A 821 -11.35 -15.77 14.71
N GLU A 822 -10.38 -15.06 14.11
CA GLU A 822 -9.68 -15.53 12.90
C GLU A 822 -8.84 -16.80 13.17
N ASP A 823 -8.10 -16.85 14.28
CA ASP A 823 -7.36 -18.01 14.77
C ASP A 823 -7.63 -18.24 16.28
N PRO A 824 -7.82 -19.49 16.74
CA PRO A 824 -8.19 -19.77 18.13
C PRO A 824 -7.15 -19.30 19.17
N VAL A 825 -5.88 -19.15 18.79
CA VAL A 825 -4.78 -18.75 19.69
C VAL A 825 -4.26 -17.36 19.33
N LEU A 826 -4.00 -17.10 18.05
CA LEU A 826 -3.33 -15.87 17.61
C LEU A 826 -4.26 -14.65 17.56
N SER A 827 -5.57 -14.85 17.60
CA SER A 827 -6.54 -13.76 17.72
C SER A 827 -6.81 -13.32 19.16
N GLN A 828 -6.20 -13.96 20.16
CA GLN A 828 -6.41 -13.62 21.56
C GLN A 828 -5.62 -12.37 21.98
N PRO A 829 -6.12 -11.58 22.96
CA PRO A 829 -5.39 -10.43 23.48
C PRO A 829 -4.01 -10.81 24.00
N VAL A 830 -3.02 -9.95 23.73
CA VAL A 830 -1.61 -10.17 24.13
C VAL A 830 -1.12 -9.03 25.01
N ARG A 831 -0.36 -9.37 26.05
CA ARG A 831 0.36 -8.39 26.89
C ARG A 831 1.80 -8.26 26.40
N VAL A 832 2.26 -7.02 26.24
CA VAL A 832 3.60 -6.71 25.74
C VAL A 832 4.42 -6.03 26.83
N ASN A 833 5.63 -6.52 27.07
CA ASN A 833 6.60 -5.82 27.91
C ASN A 833 7.35 -4.80 27.06
N LEU A 834 6.99 -3.52 27.17
CA LEU A 834 7.63 -2.43 26.41
C LEU A 834 9.12 -2.28 26.74
N GLN A 835 9.57 -2.64 27.94
CA GLN A 835 10.99 -2.61 28.28
C GLN A 835 11.79 -3.61 27.41
N ALA A 836 11.19 -4.74 27.07
CA ALA A 836 11.80 -5.72 26.15
C ALA A 836 11.74 -5.25 24.69
N VAL A 837 10.64 -4.61 24.26
CA VAL A 837 10.52 -4.08 22.89
C VAL A 837 11.51 -2.94 22.63
N LEU A 838 11.73 -2.11 23.64
CA LEU A 838 12.62 -0.94 23.58
C LEU A 838 14.03 -1.27 24.10
N GLN A 839 14.33 -2.55 24.33
CA GLN A 839 15.63 -2.99 24.81
C GLN A 839 16.74 -2.51 23.87
N GLY A 840 17.77 -1.87 24.42
CA GLY A 840 18.87 -1.27 23.65
C GLY A 840 18.63 0.16 23.17
N LEU A 841 17.45 0.76 23.43
CA LEU A 841 17.16 2.18 23.18
C LEU A 841 17.40 3.08 24.41
N GLY A 842 18.26 2.63 25.34
CA GLY A 842 18.49 3.32 26.62
C GLY A 842 17.37 3.07 27.65
N SER A 843 17.30 3.94 28.67
CA SER A 843 16.28 3.87 29.72
C SER A 843 15.01 4.61 29.28
N VAL A 844 13.86 3.95 29.38
CA VAL A 844 12.55 4.55 29.06
C VAL A 844 12.17 5.52 30.18
N GLY A 845 12.16 6.83 29.88
CA GLY A 845 11.80 7.87 30.85
C GLY A 845 10.30 8.08 31.01
N ALA A 846 9.54 7.95 29.93
CA ALA A 846 8.08 8.09 29.91
C ALA A 846 7.48 7.32 28.72
N VAL A 847 6.21 6.91 28.86
CA VAL A 847 5.40 6.34 27.78
C VAL A 847 4.07 7.09 27.76
N GLU A 848 3.67 7.56 26.59
CA GLU A 848 2.44 8.32 26.40
C GLU A 848 1.63 7.68 25.27
N GLU A 849 0.38 7.32 25.55
CA GLU A 849 -0.54 6.91 24.50
C GLU A 849 -1.03 8.14 23.73
N ARG A 850 -0.92 8.07 22.40
CA ARG A 850 -1.22 9.18 21.50
C ARG A 850 -2.21 8.74 20.43
N SER A 851 -2.85 9.70 19.78
CA SER A 851 -3.67 9.50 18.57
C SER A 851 -2.95 8.65 17.52
N LEU A 852 -3.66 8.07 16.55
CA LEU A 852 -3.04 7.28 15.48
C LEU A 852 -1.85 7.98 14.79
N THR A 853 -1.85 9.30 14.62
CA THR A 853 -0.74 10.08 14.03
C THR A 853 0.39 10.43 15.01
N GLY A 854 0.30 10.03 16.27
CA GLY A 854 1.30 10.30 17.33
C GLY A 854 1.38 11.76 17.79
N THR A 855 0.55 12.67 17.25
CA THR A 855 0.63 14.12 17.49
C THR A 855 -0.22 14.60 18.66
N TRP A 856 -1.31 13.92 19.00
CA TRP A 856 -2.26 14.36 20.02
C TRP A 856 -2.36 13.39 21.20
N ASP A 857 -2.62 13.88 22.42
CA ASP A 857 -2.80 13.06 23.62
C ASP A 857 -4.06 12.18 23.52
N GLY A 858 -3.86 10.86 23.63
CA GLY A 858 -4.93 9.84 23.57
C GLY A 858 -6.02 10.05 24.61
N ASN A 859 -5.68 10.52 25.81
CA ASN A 859 -6.63 10.70 26.90
C ASN A 859 -7.56 11.90 26.72
N THR A 860 -7.19 12.82 25.82
CA THR A 860 -7.96 14.05 25.52
C THR A 860 -8.73 13.95 24.19
N LEU A 861 -8.67 12.79 23.52
CA LEU A 861 -9.36 12.54 22.27
C LEU A 861 -10.85 12.27 22.52
N HIS A 862 -11.65 13.34 22.50
CA HIS A 862 -13.11 13.23 22.49
C HIS A 862 -13.64 13.11 21.06
N ARG A 863 -14.54 12.14 20.82
CA ARG A 863 -15.27 11.97 19.55
C ARG A 863 -16.77 12.11 19.76
N TRP A 864 -17.51 12.33 18.67
CA TRP A 864 -18.96 12.35 18.74
C TRP A 864 -19.49 10.94 18.99
N SER A 865 -20.53 10.82 19.80
CA SER A 865 -21.25 9.57 20.07
C SER A 865 -22.61 9.60 19.39
N TRP A 866 -23.07 8.46 18.89
CA TRP A 866 -24.28 8.39 18.08
C TRP A 866 -25.28 7.42 18.68
N ARG A 867 -26.58 7.74 18.55
CA ARG A 867 -27.65 6.76 18.79
C ARG A 867 -27.98 6.10 17.45
N THR A 868 -27.74 4.80 17.33
CA THR A 868 -28.08 4.02 16.13
C THR A 868 -29.35 3.20 16.34
N GLN A 869 -30.16 3.02 15.30
CA GLN A 869 -31.43 2.30 15.39
C GLN A 869 -31.29 0.78 15.67
N GLU A 870 -30.08 0.21 15.55
CA GLU A 870 -29.80 -1.18 15.92
C GLU A 870 -28.89 -1.26 17.16
N PRO A 871 -29.20 -2.14 18.14
CA PRO A 871 -28.30 -2.46 19.25
C PRO A 871 -27.06 -3.24 18.73
N PRO A 872 -25.93 -3.19 19.44
CA PRO A 872 -24.74 -3.94 19.04
C PRO A 872 -25.05 -5.45 19.11
N HIS A 873 -25.00 -6.13 17.97
CA HIS A 873 -25.19 -7.58 17.91
C HIS A 873 -24.13 -8.30 18.77
N HIS A 874 -24.56 -8.84 19.91
CA HIS A 874 -23.82 -9.89 20.62
C HIS A 874 -24.26 -11.27 20.10
N ARG A 875 -23.26 -12.06 19.70
CA ARG A 875 -23.17 -13.54 19.66
C ARG A 875 -24.30 -14.32 18.98
N GLY A 876 -24.01 -14.81 17.78
CA GLY A 876 -24.67 -15.97 17.18
C GLY A 876 -23.90 -16.44 15.93
N LEU A 877 -23.23 -17.59 16.03
CA LEU A 877 -22.66 -18.29 14.88
C LEU A 877 -23.78 -18.64 13.88
N GLY A 878 -23.70 -18.10 12.66
CA GLY A 878 -24.39 -18.64 11.49
C GLY A 878 -25.55 -17.82 10.90
N ALA A 879 -25.24 -16.77 10.13
CA ALA A 879 -25.91 -16.42 8.86
C ALA A 879 -25.13 -15.30 8.11
N PRO A 880 -24.95 -15.37 6.77
CA PRO A 880 -24.15 -14.42 6.00
C PRO A 880 -25.03 -13.38 5.26
N GLY A 881 -24.70 -12.10 5.37
CA GLY A 881 -25.16 -11.01 4.47
C GLY A 881 -24.07 -9.94 4.40
N SER A 882 -23.49 -9.57 3.26
CA SER A 882 -24.02 -8.87 2.07
C SER A 882 -24.46 -7.43 2.36
N GLY A 883 -23.50 -6.50 2.28
CA GLY A 883 -23.69 -5.05 2.36
C GLY A 883 -22.70 -4.37 3.32
N PRO A 884 -22.26 -3.12 3.08
CA PRO A 884 -21.65 -2.34 4.16
C PRO A 884 -22.70 -2.25 5.27
N CYS A 885 -22.34 -2.56 6.52
CA CYS A 885 -23.23 -2.42 7.66
C CYS A 885 -23.51 -0.92 7.87
N LEU A 886 -24.51 -0.41 7.15
CA LEU A 886 -25.02 0.95 7.21
C LEU A 886 -25.99 1.02 8.39
N GLY A 887 -25.56 1.60 9.51
CA GLY A 887 -26.48 1.97 10.57
C GLY A 887 -27.36 3.12 10.09
N ILE A 888 -28.64 2.85 9.84
CA ILE A 888 -29.59 3.85 9.34
C ILE A 888 -30.02 4.76 10.50
N LEU A 889 -29.89 6.07 10.25
CA LEU A 889 -30.33 7.22 11.05
C LEU A 889 -29.69 7.37 12.45
N ALA A 890 -28.74 8.31 12.53
CA ALA A 890 -28.32 8.93 13.78
C ALA A 890 -28.88 10.37 13.83
N THR A 891 -29.62 10.68 14.88
CA THR A 891 -29.85 12.08 15.28
C THR A 891 -28.75 12.46 16.28
N PRO A 892 -28.18 13.69 16.17
CA PRO A 892 -27.08 14.14 17.03
C PRO A 892 -27.45 14.25 18.50
#